data_AF-A0A3P1STB0-F1
#
_entry.id   AF-A0A3P1STB0-F1
#
_cell.length_a   1.000
_cell.length_b   1.000
_cell.length_c   1.000
_cell.angle_alpha   90.00
_cell.angle_beta   90.00
_cell.angle_gamma   90.00
#
_symmetry.space_group_name_H-M   'P 1'
#
loop_
_entity.id
_entity.type
_entity.pdbx_description
1 polymer ?
#
loop_
_entity_poly.entity_id
_entity_poly.type
_entity_poly.pdbx_seq_one_letter_code
_entity_poly.pdbx_strand_id
1 'polypeptide(L)'
;MNNKDPLLQPFQLKHLTLKNRIMTTSHEPAYPEDGMPKERYRAYHEARAKAGVALTMTAGSATVSKDSPPVFNNILAYKDEVVPWLKDVADSCHEHGTAVMIQLTHLGRRTGWAKGDWLPAVSPSHRREASHRAFPKKMEDWDIDRIIRDYADAAERMKAAGLDGIELQAYGHLMDQFWSPLTNTLDGPYGGSLDNRLRFSLDVLDAIRKRVGDDFIVGVRYTADEMIQGGISREEGLDISRCLRDTGQVDFLNVIRGRIDTDPALTDVIPVMGMKNSPHLDFAAAVREATNFPTFHAAKIPDVATARYAIAEGKLDMIGMTRAHMADPHIVKKIMEGREEDIRPCVGATYCLDRIYQAGDAFCIHNAATGRELTMPHDIPKAEKPRKVIVVGAGPGGLEAARVAAERGHEVIVFEAQPDAGGQVRLAAQSERRHELISIIDWRMAQCAAHDVEFRFNSWAEADDIRAENPDVVIIATGGLPDTEVLEAGNDLVVSAWDIIAGDVKPAKRVLLFDDAGDHAAMQAAEIIAESGAELEIMTPDRSFAPDVMAMNLVPYMRAMQEKEVTFTVTYRLRDVVREGDKLKALVGSDYLESAGHLDKSRIVDQVVINHGTIPMDELYFDLKPDSTNLGEVNYEDLIAGKVQHQINNPNGDFQLFRIGDAVSSRNTHAAIYDALRLVKDL
;
A
#
# COMPACT_ATOMS: atom_id res chain seq x y z
N MET A 1 -27.40 -10.95 -21.09
CA MET A 1 -27.18 -12.33 -20.60
C MET A 1 -27.44 -12.31 -19.10
N ASN A 2 -28.34 -13.14 -18.57
CA ASN A 2 -28.52 -13.27 -17.12
C ASN A 2 -27.28 -13.96 -16.55
N ASN A 3 -26.25 -13.18 -16.24
CA ASN A 3 -25.13 -13.68 -15.48
C ASN A 3 -25.67 -14.13 -14.12
N LYS A 4 -25.33 -15.34 -13.66
CA LYS A 4 -25.79 -15.85 -12.36
C LYS A 4 -24.84 -15.48 -11.22
N ASP A 5 -23.68 -14.89 -11.54
CA ASP A 5 -22.74 -14.46 -10.52
C ASP A 5 -23.40 -13.35 -9.66
N PRO A 6 -23.50 -13.53 -8.33
CA PRO A 6 -24.06 -12.51 -7.44
C PRO A 6 -23.28 -11.18 -7.52
N LEU A 7 -21.98 -11.21 -7.78
CA LEU A 7 -21.16 -10.00 -7.90
C LEU A 7 -21.54 -9.16 -9.12
N LEU A 8 -22.02 -9.79 -10.19
CA LEU A 8 -22.37 -9.12 -11.44
C LEU A 8 -23.86 -8.73 -11.51
N GLN A 9 -24.62 -8.93 -10.43
CA GLN A 9 -26.00 -8.45 -10.35
C GLN A 9 -26.04 -6.95 -10.10
N PRO A 10 -26.96 -6.20 -10.75
CA PRO A 10 -27.12 -4.79 -10.46
C PRO A 10 -27.62 -4.56 -9.02
N PHE A 11 -27.37 -3.35 -8.52
CA PHE A 11 -27.92 -2.85 -7.26
C PHE A 11 -28.64 -1.53 -7.49
N GLN A 12 -29.87 -1.41 -6.99
CA GLN A 12 -30.63 -0.17 -7.05
C GLN A 12 -30.39 0.65 -5.78
N LEU A 13 -29.74 1.80 -5.92
CA LEU A 13 -29.52 2.77 -4.85
C LEU A 13 -30.34 4.03 -5.14
N LYS A 14 -31.52 4.14 -4.53
CA LYS A 14 -32.51 5.17 -4.83
C LYS A 14 -32.85 5.20 -6.33
N HIS A 15 -32.40 6.21 -7.06
CA HIS A 15 -32.63 6.41 -8.49
C HIS A 15 -31.47 5.87 -9.35
N LEU A 16 -30.31 5.62 -8.74
CA LEU A 16 -29.10 5.15 -9.40
C LEU A 16 -29.08 3.61 -9.46
N THR A 17 -28.97 3.06 -10.67
CA THR A 17 -28.72 1.63 -10.86
C THR A 17 -27.22 1.39 -11.03
N LEU A 18 -26.59 0.76 -10.04
CA LEU A 18 -25.21 0.31 -10.13
C LEU A 18 -25.16 -1.01 -10.92
N LYS A 19 -24.30 -1.08 -11.93
CA LYS A 19 -24.25 -2.20 -12.90
C LYS A 19 -23.83 -3.56 -12.31
N ASN A 20 -23.18 -3.55 -11.15
CA ASN A 20 -22.75 -4.74 -10.40
C ASN A 20 -22.52 -4.38 -8.91
N ARG A 21 -22.09 -5.36 -8.11
CA ARG A 21 -21.94 -5.25 -6.64
C ARG A 21 -20.55 -4.79 -6.19
N ILE A 22 -19.66 -4.47 -7.11
CA ILE A 22 -18.25 -4.20 -6.81
C ILE A 22 -17.98 -2.70 -6.86
N MET A 23 -17.32 -2.20 -5.82
CA MET A 23 -16.87 -0.82 -5.74
C MET A 23 -15.40 -0.70 -5.31
N THR A 24 -14.75 0.40 -5.71
CA THR A 24 -13.53 0.87 -5.06
C THR A 24 -13.91 1.90 -4.01
N THR A 25 -13.65 1.61 -2.73
CA THR A 25 -13.96 2.56 -1.66
C THR A 25 -13.04 3.77 -1.71
N SER A 26 -13.47 4.85 -1.07
CA SER A 26 -12.68 6.04 -0.80
C SER A 26 -11.32 5.64 -0.20
N HIS A 27 -10.25 6.14 -0.82
CA HIS A 27 -8.86 5.98 -0.46
C HIS A 27 -8.05 7.16 -1.02
N GLU A 28 -7.01 7.57 -0.31
CA GLU A 28 -6.17 8.69 -0.70
C GLU A 28 -4.90 8.16 -1.36
N PRO A 29 -4.74 8.26 -2.70
CA PRO A 29 -3.50 7.87 -3.35
C PRO A 29 -2.43 8.99 -3.31
N ALA A 30 -2.78 10.19 -2.81
CA ALA A 30 -1.92 11.38 -2.77
C ALA A 30 -1.48 11.88 -4.17
N TYR A 31 -2.29 11.59 -5.19
CA TYR A 31 -2.12 12.07 -6.57
C TYR A 31 -2.61 13.50 -6.87
N PRO A 32 -3.35 14.24 -6.00
CA PRO A 32 -3.74 15.61 -6.33
C PRO A 32 -2.54 16.52 -6.65
N GLU A 33 -2.74 17.41 -7.60
CA GLU A 33 -1.77 18.46 -7.94
C GLU A 33 -2.39 19.80 -7.57
N ASP A 34 -1.72 20.60 -6.74
CA ASP A 34 -2.26 21.85 -6.18
C ASP A 34 -3.59 21.67 -5.42
N GLY A 35 -3.82 20.44 -4.91
CA GLY A 35 -5.07 20.05 -4.26
C GLY A 35 -6.21 19.67 -5.21
N MET A 36 -5.93 19.50 -6.51
CA MET A 36 -6.91 19.18 -7.55
C MET A 36 -6.69 17.79 -8.16
N PRO A 37 -7.76 17.04 -8.49
CA PRO A 37 -7.67 15.73 -9.13
C PRO A 37 -7.44 15.88 -10.65
N LYS A 38 -6.23 16.26 -11.05
CA LYS A 38 -5.85 16.44 -12.47
C LYS A 38 -5.71 15.09 -13.21
N GLU A 39 -4.99 15.10 -14.33
CA GLU A 39 -4.95 14.01 -15.31
C GLU A 39 -4.60 12.64 -14.73
N ARG A 40 -3.56 12.55 -13.90
CA ARG A 40 -3.14 11.30 -13.25
C ARG A 40 -4.25 10.71 -12.38
N TYR A 41 -4.94 11.56 -11.63
CA TYR A 41 -6.04 11.15 -10.75
C TYR A 41 -7.22 10.61 -11.56
N ARG A 42 -7.58 11.29 -12.65
CA ARG A 42 -8.62 10.85 -13.59
C ARG A 42 -8.28 9.49 -14.20
N ALA A 43 -7.09 9.36 -14.80
CA ALA A 43 -6.67 8.14 -15.48
C ALA A 43 -6.68 6.91 -14.54
N TYR A 44 -6.29 7.11 -13.27
CA TYR A 44 -6.34 6.07 -12.24
C TYR A 44 -7.76 5.51 -12.05
N HIS A 45 -8.78 6.37 -11.93
CA HIS A 45 -10.16 5.91 -11.77
C HIS A 45 -10.78 5.39 -13.07
N GLU A 46 -10.50 6.06 -14.19
CA GLU A 46 -11.00 5.69 -15.52
C GLU A 46 -10.57 4.27 -15.91
N ALA A 47 -9.33 3.86 -15.59
CA ALA A 47 -8.85 2.51 -15.84
C ALA A 47 -9.73 1.42 -15.19
N ARG A 48 -10.22 1.67 -13.97
CA ARG A 48 -11.14 0.74 -13.26
C ARG A 48 -12.56 0.81 -13.81
N ALA A 49 -13.00 2.01 -14.22
CA ALA A 49 -14.30 2.21 -14.85
C ALA A 49 -14.41 1.43 -16.18
N LYS A 50 -13.39 1.56 -17.04
CA LYS A 50 -13.22 0.78 -18.29
C LYS A 50 -13.32 -0.72 -18.07
N ALA A 51 -12.76 -1.20 -16.96
CA ALA A 51 -12.76 -2.61 -16.63
C ALA A 51 -14.05 -3.10 -15.95
N GLY A 52 -15.03 -2.22 -15.71
CA GLY A 52 -16.36 -2.62 -15.32
C GLY A 52 -16.74 -2.38 -13.86
N VAL A 53 -15.92 -1.71 -13.02
CA VAL A 53 -16.32 -1.37 -11.64
C VAL A 53 -17.64 -0.58 -11.62
N ALA A 54 -18.59 -0.90 -10.74
CA ALA A 54 -19.89 -0.22 -10.75
C ALA A 54 -19.87 1.16 -10.10
N LEU A 55 -19.12 1.30 -9.00
CA LEU A 55 -18.98 2.56 -8.27
C LEU A 55 -17.51 2.78 -7.92
N THR A 56 -16.98 3.93 -8.34
CA THR A 56 -15.71 4.41 -7.83
C THR A 56 -15.93 5.55 -6.85
N MET A 57 -15.44 5.39 -5.63
CA MET A 57 -15.35 6.48 -4.68
C MET A 57 -13.96 7.10 -4.74
N THR A 58 -13.94 8.41 -4.92
CA THR A 58 -12.73 9.25 -4.99
C THR A 58 -12.42 9.88 -3.64
N ALA A 59 -11.19 10.35 -3.52
CA ALA A 59 -10.51 10.80 -2.31
C ALA A 59 -10.44 9.72 -1.22
N GLY A 60 -9.62 9.95 -0.21
CA GLY A 60 -9.67 9.22 1.06
C GLY A 60 -9.66 10.16 2.25
N SER A 61 -10.16 11.39 2.02
CA SER A 61 -10.47 12.49 2.95
C SER A 61 -10.43 13.85 2.21
N ALA A 62 -11.35 14.13 1.27
CA ALA A 62 -11.39 15.45 0.62
C ALA A 62 -11.79 16.53 1.62
N THR A 63 -10.96 17.56 1.78
CA THR A 63 -11.09 18.53 2.87
C THR A 63 -12.11 19.61 2.53
N VAL A 64 -13.14 19.74 3.36
CA VAL A 64 -14.22 20.73 3.17
C VAL A 64 -13.91 22.12 3.70
N SER A 65 -12.84 22.29 4.49
CA SER A 65 -12.51 23.57 5.14
C SER A 65 -11.01 23.83 5.20
N LYS A 66 -10.63 25.12 5.31
CA LYS A 66 -9.25 25.62 5.36
C LYS A 66 -8.52 25.30 6.67
N ASP A 67 -9.26 25.18 7.78
CA ASP A 67 -8.74 24.77 9.10
C ASP A 67 -8.64 23.24 9.27
N SER A 68 -8.83 22.50 8.18
CA SER A 68 -8.57 21.07 8.07
C SER A 68 -7.43 20.82 7.07
N PRO A 69 -6.19 21.26 7.34
CA PRO A 69 -5.12 21.16 6.38
C PRO A 69 -4.80 19.70 6.01
N PRO A 70 -4.47 19.42 4.74
CA PRO A 70 -4.30 18.06 4.23
C PRO A 70 -3.06 17.38 4.82
N VAL A 71 -3.24 16.15 5.29
CA VAL A 71 -2.15 15.33 5.85
C VAL A 71 -1.47 14.48 4.77
N PHE A 72 -2.22 14.06 3.74
CA PHE A 72 -1.79 13.10 2.71
C PHE A 72 -1.97 13.65 1.28
N ASN A 73 -1.75 14.96 1.08
CA ASN A 73 -1.98 15.64 -0.20
C ASN A 73 -3.45 15.51 -0.69
N ASN A 74 -4.41 15.71 0.21
CA ASN A 74 -5.83 15.53 -0.07
C ASN A 74 -6.40 16.53 -1.09
N ILE A 75 -7.50 16.14 -1.74
CA ILE A 75 -8.33 17.04 -2.57
C ILE A 75 -8.92 18.15 -1.70
N LEU A 76 -8.84 19.39 -2.17
CA LEU A 76 -9.35 20.58 -1.48
C LEU A 76 -10.77 20.90 -1.97
N ALA A 77 -11.78 20.25 -1.39
CA ALA A 77 -13.19 20.42 -1.78
C ALA A 77 -13.79 21.80 -1.46
N TYR A 78 -13.12 22.61 -0.63
CA TYR A 78 -13.52 23.99 -0.34
C TYR A 78 -13.21 25.00 -1.45
N LYS A 79 -12.46 24.59 -2.48
CA LYS A 79 -12.03 25.44 -3.59
C LYS A 79 -12.97 25.28 -4.78
N ASP A 80 -13.37 26.39 -5.41
CA ASP A 80 -14.24 26.35 -6.59
C ASP A 80 -13.55 25.69 -7.79
N GLU A 81 -12.22 25.77 -7.87
CA GLU A 81 -11.42 25.17 -8.93
C GLU A 81 -11.57 23.65 -9.01
N VAL A 82 -12.04 22.99 -7.95
CA VAL A 82 -12.22 21.52 -7.92
C VAL A 82 -13.33 21.05 -8.85
N VAL A 83 -14.33 21.88 -9.13
CA VAL A 83 -15.55 21.51 -9.88
C VAL A 83 -15.22 21.01 -11.30
N PRO A 84 -14.50 21.76 -12.16
CA PRO A 84 -14.17 21.27 -13.49
C PRO A 84 -13.32 19.99 -13.47
N TRP A 85 -12.36 19.86 -12.55
CA TRP A 85 -11.53 18.66 -12.47
C TRP A 85 -12.32 17.42 -12.07
N LEU A 86 -13.21 17.55 -11.09
CA LEU A 86 -14.10 16.45 -10.69
C LEU A 86 -15.12 16.12 -11.77
N LYS A 87 -15.55 17.11 -12.56
CA LYS A 87 -16.38 16.87 -13.74
C LYS A 87 -15.68 15.97 -14.75
N ASP A 88 -14.40 16.22 -15.04
CA ASP A 88 -13.64 15.35 -15.96
C ASP A 88 -13.52 13.91 -15.42
N VAL A 89 -13.37 13.74 -14.10
CA VAL A 89 -13.37 12.42 -13.46
C VAL A 89 -14.74 11.73 -13.58
N ALA A 90 -15.82 12.46 -13.31
CA ALA A 90 -17.18 11.94 -13.41
C ALA A 90 -17.51 11.52 -14.86
N ASP A 91 -17.35 12.44 -15.81
CA ASP A 91 -17.67 12.22 -17.23
C ASP A 91 -16.89 11.01 -17.79
N SER A 92 -15.57 10.93 -17.55
CA SER A 92 -14.74 9.81 -18.02
C SER A 92 -15.15 8.44 -17.46
N CYS A 93 -15.64 8.39 -16.22
CA CYS A 93 -16.16 7.14 -15.64
C CYS A 93 -17.58 6.82 -16.11
N HIS A 94 -18.42 7.83 -16.27
CA HIS A 94 -19.80 7.71 -16.75
C HIS A 94 -19.87 7.19 -18.18
N GLU A 95 -18.90 7.53 -19.04
CA GLU A 95 -18.76 6.94 -20.39
C GLU A 95 -18.69 5.41 -20.37
N HIS A 96 -18.24 4.83 -19.26
CA HIS A 96 -18.16 3.39 -19.05
C HIS A 96 -19.27 2.83 -18.14
N GLY A 97 -20.29 3.64 -17.82
CA GLY A 97 -21.41 3.27 -16.94
C GLY A 97 -20.98 3.03 -15.49
N THR A 98 -19.94 3.71 -15.03
CA THR A 98 -19.44 3.62 -13.65
C THR A 98 -19.85 4.88 -12.89
N ALA A 99 -20.57 4.72 -11.79
CA ALA A 99 -20.92 5.83 -10.91
C ALA A 99 -19.69 6.38 -10.19
N VAL A 100 -19.71 7.67 -9.89
CA VAL A 100 -18.63 8.39 -9.19
C VAL A 100 -19.18 9.11 -7.98
N MET A 101 -18.60 8.81 -6.83
CA MET A 101 -18.83 9.54 -5.59
C MET A 101 -17.50 10.00 -5.00
N ILE A 102 -17.55 10.87 -3.99
CA ILE A 102 -16.37 11.38 -3.29
C ILE A 102 -16.60 11.38 -1.79
N GLN A 103 -15.54 11.08 -1.04
CA GLN A 103 -15.57 11.19 0.42
C GLN A 103 -15.19 12.58 0.89
N LEU A 104 -16.14 13.28 1.51
CA LEU A 104 -15.96 14.61 2.10
C LEU A 104 -15.68 14.50 3.60
N THR A 105 -14.75 15.32 4.08
CA THR A 105 -14.41 15.37 5.50
C THR A 105 -13.86 16.71 5.96
N HIS A 106 -13.96 16.92 7.27
CA HIS A 106 -13.05 17.74 8.06
C HIS A 106 -12.22 16.81 8.97
N LEU A 107 -10.88 16.93 8.97
CA LEU A 107 -9.97 16.05 9.73
C LEU A 107 -10.12 16.22 11.25
N GLY A 108 -10.56 17.40 11.68
CA GLY A 108 -10.70 17.74 13.10
C GLY A 108 -9.33 17.69 13.77
N ARG A 109 -9.18 16.90 14.83
CA ARG A 109 -7.88 16.71 15.49
C ARG A 109 -6.88 15.81 14.74
N ARG A 110 -7.29 15.13 13.66
CA ARG A 110 -6.44 14.21 12.86
C ARG A 110 -5.55 14.96 11.86
N THR A 111 -4.97 16.07 12.28
CA THR A 111 -4.09 16.91 11.47
C THR A 111 -3.23 17.81 12.37
N GLY A 112 -2.30 18.56 11.78
CA GLY A 112 -1.42 19.50 12.48
C GLY A 112 -1.53 20.92 11.94
N TRP A 113 -1.01 21.90 12.68
CA TRP A 113 -1.07 23.32 12.34
C TRP A 113 -0.05 23.76 11.27
N ALA A 114 0.98 22.95 10.99
CA ALA A 114 2.13 23.35 10.18
C ALA A 114 1.92 23.17 8.66
N LYS A 115 0.67 23.18 8.19
CA LYS A 115 0.30 22.99 6.78
C LYS A 115 -0.84 23.94 6.39
N GLY A 116 -1.02 24.16 5.08
CA GLY A 116 -2.07 25.04 4.55
C GLY A 116 -1.89 26.48 5.03
N ASP A 117 -2.97 27.09 5.51
CA ASP A 117 -3.01 28.49 5.95
C ASP A 117 -2.59 28.71 7.41
N TRP A 118 -1.96 27.71 8.05
CA TRP A 118 -1.51 27.78 9.45
C TRP A 118 -2.63 28.07 10.46
N LEU A 119 -3.85 27.68 10.11
CA LEU A 119 -5.01 27.79 10.98
C LEU A 119 -4.97 26.72 12.08
N PRO A 120 -5.52 26.99 13.28
CA PRO A 120 -5.61 25.99 14.33
C PRO A 120 -6.48 24.81 13.90
N ALA A 121 -5.98 23.58 14.07
CA ALA A 121 -6.84 22.40 13.98
C ALA A 121 -7.90 22.46 15.10
N VAL A 122 -9.15 22.11 14.78
CA VAL A 122 -10.29 22.20 15.70
C VAL A 122 -10.90 20.84 16.02
N SER A 123 -11.54 20.72 17.18
CA SER A 123 -12.19 19.50 17.68
C SER A 123 -13.19 19.84 18.80
N PRO A 124 -14.15 18.96 19.16
CA PRO A 124 -15.00 19.14 20.34
C PRO A 124 -14.29 18.97 21.70
N SER A 125 -12.96 18.92 21.72
CA SER A 125 -12.14 18.94 22.93
C SER A 125 -10.72 19.43 22.66
N HIS A 126 -9.91 19.60 23.71
CA HIS A 126 -8.46 19.84 23.64
C HIS A 126 -7.63 18.54 23.63
N ARG A 127 -8.26 17.36 23.52
CA ARG A 127 -7.55 16.08 23.69
C ARG A 127 -6.57 15.84 22.53
N ARG A 128 -5.30 15.64 22.88
CA ARG A 128 -4.21 15.30 21.95
C ARG A 128 -4.61 14.15 21.02
N GLU A 129 -4.30 14.30 19.74
CA GLU A 129 -4.33 13.19 18.77
C GLU A 129 -2.93 12.55 18.70
N ALA A 130 -2.85 11.23 18.79
CA ALA A 130 -1.57 10.57 19.05
C ALA A 130 -0.70 10.41 17.78
N SER A 131 -1.28 10.08 16.63
CA SER A 131 -0.56 9.89 15.36
C SER A 131 0.13 11.15 14.84
N HIS A 132 -0.53 12.31 14.89
CA HIS A 132 -0.06 13.61 14.42
C HIS A 132 0.54 14.46 15.54
N ARG A 133 0.44 13.99 16.79
CA ARG A 133 0.99 14.63 17.99
C ARG A 133 0.45 16.05 18.23
N ALA A 134 -0.70 16.36 17.65
CA ALA A 134 -1.30 17.69 17.68
C ALA A 134 -2.33 17.86 18.81
N PHE A 135 -2.47 19.09 19.29
CA PHE A 135 -3.50 19.49 20.26
C PHE A 135 -4.46 20.47 19.58
N PRO A 136 -5.75 20.13 19.43
CA PRO A 136 -6.71 20.99 18.76
C PRO A 136 -7.22 22.13 19.67
N LYS A 137 -7.70 23.20 19.03
CA LYS A 137 -8.60 24.18 19.65
C LYS A 137 -9.96 23.51 19.88
N LYS A 138 -10.51 23.68 21.09
CA LYS A 138 -11.91 23.31 21.39
C LYS A 138 -12.82 24.25 20.59
N MET A 139 -13.72 23.68 19.79
CA MET A 139 -14.62 24.42 18.92
C MET A 139 -15.57 25.33 19.70
N GLU A 140 -15.87 26.48 19.10
CA GLU A 140 -16.90 27.42 19.53
C GLU A 140 -18.10 27.38 18.56
N ASP A 141 -19.22 28.00 18.94
CA ASP A 141 -20.45 27.99 18.14
C ASP A 141 -20.22 28.49 16.71
N TRP A 142 -19.40 29.54 16.53
CA TRP A 142 -19.08 30.09 15.22
C TRP A 142 -18.20 29.16 14.35
N ASP A 143 -17.36 28.31 14.97
CA ASP A 143 -16.61 27.27 14.26
C ASP A 143 -17.56 26.21 13.73
N ILE A 144 -18.48 25.76 14.59
CA ILE A 144 -19.48 24.75 14.27
C ILE A 144 -20.36 25.23 13.11
N ASP A 145 -20.94 26.43 13.23
CA ASP A 145 -21.80 27.02 12.21
C ASP A 145 -21.07 27.21 10.87
N ARG A 146 -19.80 27.62 10.91
CA ARG A 146 -18.98 27.76 9.71
C ARG A 146 -18.73 26.41 9.04
N ILE A 147 -18.27 25.43 9.80
CA ILE A 147 -17.93 24.12 9.24
C ILE A 147 -19.17 23.40 8.69
N ILE A 148 -20.34 23.58 9.29
CA ILE A 148 -21.62 23.10 8.73
C ILE A 148 -21.85 23.69 7.33
N ARG A 149 -21.65 25.00 7.14
CA ARG A 149 -21.74 25.65 5.82
C ARG A 149 -20.68 25.12 4.86
N ASP A 150 -19.45 24.95 5.33
CA ASP A 150 -18.33 24.46 4.51
C ASP A 150 -18.62 23.04 3.97
N TYR A 151 -19.21 22.14 4.77
CA TYR A 151 -19.69 20.83 4.28
C TYR A 151 -20.79 20.97 3.21
N ALA A 152 -21.76 21.86 3.44
CA ALA A 152 -22.88 22.05 2.51
C ALA A 152 -22.42 22.65 1.17
N ASP A 153 -21.52 23.64 1.21
CA ASP A 153 -20.95 24.27 0.02
C ASP A 153 -20.02 23.29 -0.73
N ALA A 154 -19.28 22.42 -0.03
CA ALA A 154 -18.51 21.35 -0.67
C ALA A 154 -19.44 20.35 -1.37
N ALA A 155 -20.53 19.91 -0.72
CA ALA A 155 -21.51 19.01 -1.34
C ALA A 155 -22.17 19.62 -2.59
N GLU A 156 -22.50 20.92 -2.55
CA GLU A 156 -23.02 21.65 -3.71
C GLU A 156 -22.03 21.64 -4.89
N ARG A 157 -20.73 21.85 -4.62
CA ARG A 157 -19.68 21.72 -5.64
C ARG A 157 -19.61 20.33 -6.24
N MET A 158 -19.76 19.27 -5.43
CA MET A 158 -19.72 17.89 -5.93
C MET A 158 -20.92 17.60 -6.85
N LYS A 159 -22.11 18.08 -6.47
CA LYS A 159 -23.30 18.01 -7.34
C LYS A 159 -23.11 18.82 -8.63
N ALA A 160 -22.54 20.02 -8.55
CA ALA A 160 -22.26 20.86 -9.71
C ALA A 160 -21.24 20.24 -10.67
N ALA A 161 -20.29 19.45 -10.14
CA ALA A 161 -19.34 18.66 -10.92
C ALA A 161 -19.97 17.43 -11.58
N GLY A 162 -21.23 17.09 -11.27
CA GLY A 162 -21.94 15.96 -11.87
C GLY A 162 -21.66 14.61 -11.21
N LEU A 163 -21.14 14.58 -9.98
CA LEU A 163 -21.00 13.33 -9.23
C LEU A 163 -22.39 12.73 -8.94
N ASP A 164 -22.45 11.41 -8.76
CA ASP A 164 -23.70 10.72 -8.41
C ASP A 164 -24.08 10.89 -6.94
N GLY A 165 -23.12 11.26 -6.10
CA GLY A 165 -23.30 11.44 -4.67
C GLY A 165 -22.03 11.73 -3.90
N ILE A 166 -22.15 11.81 -2.58
CA ILE A 166 -21.06 11.97 -1.62
C ILE A 166 -21.12 10.92 -0.52
N GLU A 167 -19.96 10.70 0.11
CA GLU A 167 -19.82 9.93 1.35
C GLU A 167 -19.26 10.86 2.43
N LEU A 168 -19.92 10.97 3.58
CA LEU A 168 -19.40 11.72 4.73
C LEU A 168 -18.52 10.81 5.59
N GLN A 169 -17.32 11.28 5.93
CA GLN A 169 -16.37 10.53 6.73
C GLN A 169 -16.57 10.75 8.24
N ALA A 170 -16.79 9.66 8.97
CA ALA A 170 -16.99 9.64 10.42
C ALA A 170 -16.29 8.42 11.08
N TYR A 171 -14.99 8.27 10.81
CA TYR A 171 -14.12 7.33 11.54
C TYR A 171 -12.75 7.97 11.78
N GLY A 172 -12.49 8.42 13.00
CA GLY A 172 -11.31 9.21 13.42
C GLY A 172 -11.27 10.66 12.93
N HIS A 173 -12.36 11.19 12.36
CA HIS A 173 -12.47 12.51 11.73
C HIS A 173 -13.43 13.42 12.52
N LEU A 174 -13.63 14.66 12.10
CA LEU A 174 -14.35 15.63 12.95
C LEU A 174 -15.75 15.15 13.33
N MET A 175 -16.45 14.49 12.42
CA MET A 175 -17.83 14.07 12.65
C MET A 175 -17.95 13.09 13.82
N ASP A 176 -17.19 11.99 13.82
CA ASP A 176 -17.21 11.02 14.91
C ASP A 176 -16.46 11.50 16.16
N GLN A 177 -15.60 12.52 16.02
CA GLN A 177 -15.03 13.19 17.20
C GLN A 177 -16.11 13.84 18.07
N PHE A 178 -17.25 14.27 17.50
CA PHE A 178 -18.42 14.69 18.28
C PHE A 178 -19.15 13.50 18.91
N TRP A 179 -19.18 12.35 18.24
CA TRP A 179 -19.92 11.17 18.71
C TRP A 179 -19.26 10.49 19.88
N SER A 180 -17.94 10.34 19.86
CA SER A 180 -17.22 9.58 20.89
C SER A 180 -17.09 10.40 22.18
N PRO A 181 -17.48 9.84 23.35
CA PRO A 181 -17.19 10.44 24.66
C PRO A 181 -15.68 10.62 24.93
N LEU A 182 -14.83 9.88 24.19
CA LEU A 182 -13.38 9.99 24.31
C LEU A 182 -12.82 11.24 23.63
N THR A 183 -13.59 11.96 22.83
CA THR A 183 -13.13 13.12 22.07
C THR A 183 -14.03 14.33 22.18
N ASN A 184 -15.27 14.18 22.67
CA ASN A 184 -16.19 15.27 22.90
C ASN A 184 -16.24 15.67 24.38
N THR A 185 -15.93 16.94 24.66
CA THR A 185 -15.97 17.56 25.99
C THR A 185 -16.78 18.86 25.98
N LEU A 186 -17.63 19.04 24.97
CA LEU A 186 -18.60 20.13 24.92
C LEU A 186 -19.74 19.84 25.89
N ASP A 187 -20.38 20.92 26.33
CA ASP A 187 -21.68 20.85 26.98
C ASP A 187 -22.80 20.79 25.91
N GLY A 188 -24.05 20.71 26.35
CA GLY A 188 -25.19 20.82 25.42
C GLY A 188 -25.16 22.16 24.65
N PRO A 189 -25.60 22.20 23.39
CA PRO A 189 -26.37 21.16 22.69
C PRO A 189 -25.54 20.13 21.91
N TYR A 190 -24.21 20.22 21.91
CA TYR A 190 -23.34 19.36 21.08
C TYR A 190 -22.53 18.31 21.86
N GLY A 191 -22.63 18.27 23.18
CA GLY A 191 -22.02 17.23 24.02
C GLY A 191 -22.94 16.72 25.12
N GLY A 192 -22.47 15.75 25.89
CA GLY A 192 -23.28 15.03 26.88
C GLY A 192 -23.96 13.79 26.28
N SER A 193 -25.29 13.78 26.19
CA SER A 193 -26.08 12.64 25.69
C SER A 193 -25.75 12.26 24.25
N LEU A 194 -26.08 11.03 23.83
CA LEU A 194 -25.89 10.60 22.44
C LEU A 194 -26.60 11.53 21.45
N ASP A 195 -27.84 11.94 21.73
CA ASP A 195 -28.60 12.87 20.88
C ASP A 195 -27.86 14.20 20.66
N ASN A 196 -27.29 14.78 21.72
CA ASN A 196 -26.51 16.01 21.62
C ASN A 196 -25.21 15.77 20.81
N ARG A 197 -24.55 14.64 21.05
CA ARG A 197 -23.31 14.29 20.34
C ARG A 197 -23.54 14.04 18.83
N LEU A 198 -24.71 13.52 18.46
CA LEU A 198 -25.11 13.34 17.05
C LEU A 198 -25.60 14.63 16.40
N ARG A 199 -25.97 15.64 17.18
CA ARG A 199 -26.56 16.89 16.70
C ARG A 199 -25.75 17.55 15.58
N PHE A 200 -24.42 17.61 15.73
CA PHE A 200 -23.53 18.18 14.70
C PHE A 200 -23.71 17.49 13.34
N SER A 201 -23.77 16.16 13.32
CA SER A 201 -23.97 15.40 12.07
C SER A 201 -25.34 15.62 11.47
N LEU A 202 -26.38 15.72 12.30
CA LEU A 202 -27.74 16.00 11.84
C LEU A 202 -27.84 17.41 11.23
N ASP A 203 -27.22 18.41 11.86
CA ASP A 203 -27.20 19.78 11.32
C ASP A 203 -26.37 19.87 10.01
N VAL A 204 -25.28 19.08 9.89
CA VAL A 204 -24.53 18.93 8.62
C VAL A 204 -25.40 18.29 7.53
N LEU A 205 -26.11 17.20 7.84
CA LEU A 205 -27.00 16.52 6.89
C LEU A 205 -28.14 17.44 6.43
N ASP A 206 -28.78 18.15 7.37
CA ASP A 206 -29.80 19.17 7.08
C ASP A 206 -29.27 20.26 6.12
N ALA A 207 -28.07 20.78 6.39
CA ALA A 207 -27.46 21.83 5.57
C ALA A 207 -27.12 21.32 4.16
N ILE A 208 -26.56 20.11 4.05
CA ILE A 208 -26.28 19.46 2.76
C ILE A 208 -27.57 19.28 1.98
N ARG A 209 -28.62 18.68 2.59
CA ARG A 209 -29.89 18.42 1.91
C ARG A 209 -30.56 19.68 1.39
N LYS A 210 -30.47 20.80 2.11
CA LYS A 210 -30.93 22.12 1.63
C LYS A 210 -30.22 22.60 0.36
N ARG A 211 -28.97 22.21 0.13
CA ARG A 211 -28.17 22.57 -1.06
C ARG A 211 -28.37 21.60 -2.21
N VAL A 212 -28.31 20.30 -1.93
CA VAL A 212 -28.25 19.26 -2.97
C VAL A 212 -29.60 18.61 -3.26
N GLY A 213 -30.61 18.85 -2.43
CA GLY A 213 -31.93 18.22 -2.51
C GLY A 213 -31.91 16.75 -2.10
N ASP A 214 -33.06 16.09 -2.24
CA ASP A 214 -33.22 14.72 -1.78
C ASP A 214 -32.64 13.71 -2.78
N ASP A 215 -32.58 14.04 -4.07
CA ASP A 215 -32.17 13.11 -5.13
C ASP A 215 -30.68 12.79 -5.14
N PHE A 216 -29.83 13.76 -4.87
CA PHE A 216 -28.38 13.54 -4.80
C PHE A 216 -28.04 12.55 -3.67
N ILE A 217 -27.24 11.53 -3.95
CA ILE A 217 -26.98 10.47 -2.98
C ILE A 217 -26.03 10.96 -1.89
N VAL A 218 -26.37 10.71 -0.63
CA VAL A 218 -25.54 11.03 0.54
C VAL A 218 -25.40 9.79 1.41
N GLY A 219 -24.19 9.26 1.54
CA GLY A 219 -23.88 8.18 2.47
C GLY A 219 -23.00 8.64 3.63
N VAL A 220 -22.84 7.76 4.61
CA VAL A 220 -21.91 7.97 5.73
C VAL A 220 -21.01 6.75 5.90
N ARG A 221 -19.69 6.97 5.91
CA ARG A 221 -18.71 5.95 6.27
C ARG A 221 -18.23 6.17 7.69
N TYR A 222 -18.55 5.23 8.58
CA TYR A 222 -18.48 5.50 10.00
C TYR A 222 -18.06 4.32 10.86
N THR A 223 -17.48 4.65 12.02
CA THR A 223 -17.20 3.65 13.06
C THR A 223 -18.47 3.33 13.83
N ALA A 224 -18.93 2.07 13.73
CA ALA A 224 -20.07 1.56 14.51
C ALA A 224 -19.64 0.79 15.79
N ASP A 225 -18.34 0.67 16.04
CA ASP A 225 -17.76 0.11 17.27
C ASP A 225 -16.28 0.53 17.32
N GLU A 226 -15.90 1.38 18.27
CA GLU A 226 -14.52 1.89 18.41
C GLU A 226 -13.55 0.86 18.99
N MET A 227 -14.05 -0.28 19.51
CA MET A 227 -13.23 -1.33 20.12
C MET A 227 -12.31 -0.84 21.26
N ILE A 228 -12.79 0.15 22.02
CA ILE A 228 -12.08 0.71 23.17
C ILE A 228 -13.04 1.02 24.31
N GLN A 229 -12.57 0.81 25.55
CA GLN A 229 -13.33 1.16 26.74
C GLN A 229 -13.62 2.67 26.78
N GLY A 230 -14.89 3.02 27.00
CA GLY A 230 -15.35 4.41 27.10
C GLY A 230 -15.56 5.11 25.76
N GLY A 231 -15.25 4.46 24.64
CA GLY A 231 -15.63 4.90 23.29
C GLY A 231 -17.04 4.45 22.89
N ILE A 232 -17.36 4.60 21.61
CA ILE A 232 -18.61 4.12 21.01
C ILE A 232 -18.61 2.60 21.08
N SER A 233 -19.53 2.03 21.86
CA SER A 233 -19.73 0.59 21.96
C SER A 233 -20.47 0.05 20.75
N ARG A 234 -20.45 -1.28 20.55
CA ARG A 234 -21.29 -1.96 19.57
C ARG A 234 -22.77 -1.58 19.68
N GLU A 235 -23.31 -1.50 20.89
CA GLU A 235 -24.73 -1.19 21.12
C GLU A 235 -25.04 0.26 20.72
N GLU A 236 -24.23 1.20 21.21
CA GLU A 236 -24.37 2.63 20.88
C GLU A 236 -24.19 2.85 19.37
N GLY A 237 -23.24 2.16 18.73
CA GLY A 237 -23.05 2.26 17.28
C GLY A 237 -24.22 1.70 16.47
N LEU A 238 -24.92 0.66 16.93
CA LEU A 238 -26.17 0.22 16.31
C LEU A 238 -27.29 1.27 16.47
N ASP A 239 -27.35 1.98 17.60
CA ASP A 239 -28.29 3.07 17.80
C ASP A 239 -27.97 4.26 16.89
N ILE A 240 -26.69 4.62 16.72
CA ILE A 240 -26.23 5.60 15.73
C ILE A 240 -26.66 5.17 14.32
N SER A 241 -26.50 3.88 13.98
CA SER A 241 -26.87 3.33 12.67
C SER A 241 -28.36 3.49 12.38
N ARG A 242 -29.22 3.21 13.38
CA ARG A 242 -30.68 3.40 13.27
C ARG A 242 -31.04 4.88 13.18
N CYS A 243 -30.41 5.73 14.00
CA CYS A 243 -30.62 7.17 13.97
C CYS A 243 -30.32 7.74 12.57
N LEU A 244 -29.16 7.42 11.99
CA LEU A 244 -28.78 7.85 10.64
C LEU A 244 -29.79 7.40 9.57
N ARG A 245 -30.24 6.13 9.62
CA ARG A 245 -31.29 5.62 8.74
C ARG A 245 -32.61 6.40 8.92
N ASP A 246 -33.04 6.60 10.15
CA ASP A 246 -34.35 7.16 10.50
C ASP A 246 -34.46 8.67 10.18
N THR A 247 -33.34 9.34 9.95
CA THR A 247 -33.35 10.72 9.41
C THR A 247 -34.02 10.81 8.03
N GLY A 248 -33.94 9.75 7.21
CA GLY A 248 -34.29 9.79 5.79
C GLY A 248 -33.36 10.66 4.93
N GLN A 249 -32.23 11.14 5.49
CA GLN A 249 -31.28 12.04 4.84
C GLN A 249 -30.00 11.34 4.40
N VAL A 250 -29.80 10.09 4.80
CA VAL A 250 -28.70 9.22 4.37
C VAL A 250 -29.29 8.13 3.48
N ASP A 251 -28.56 7.70 2.47
CA ASP A 251 -28.96 6.71 1.46
C ASP A 251 -28.21 5.37 1.58
N PHE A 252 -27.04 5.36 2.23
CA PHE A 252 -26.29 4.15 2.55
C PHE A 252 -25.37 4.32 3.77
N LEU A 253 -25.01 3.20 4.40
CA LEU A 253 -24.08 3.10 5.51
C LEU A 253 -22.84 2.30 5.09
N ASN A 254 -21.65 2.88 5.20
CA ASN A 254 -20.39 2.20 4.92
C ASN A 254 -19.64 1.92 6.23
N VAL A 255 -19.62 0.66 6.65
CA VAL A 255 -19.30 0.30 8.04
C VAL A 255 -17.79 0.18 8.28
N ILE A 256 -17.31 0.82 9.33
CA ILE A 256 -15.98 0.65 9.91
C ILE A 256 -16.11 0.11 11.34
N ARG A 257 -15.14 -0.71 11.74
CA ARG A 257 -14.97 -1.20 13.11
C ARG A 257 -13.54 -0.96 13.56
N GLY A 258 -13.39 -0.39 14.74
CA GLY A 258 -12.12 0.03 15.31
C GLY A 258 -11.89 1.54 15.22
N ARG A 259 -10.66 1.94 15.54
CA ARG A 259 -10.22 3.34 15.65
C ARG A 259 -8.85 3.51 15.00
N ILE A 260 -8.44 4.75 14.75
CA ILE A 260 -7.30 5.03 13.86
C ILE A 260 -6.29 6.04 14.42
N ASP A 261 -6.36 6.33 15.72
CA ASP A 261 -5.53 7.33 16.40
C ASP A 261 -4.19 6.80 16.92
N THR A 262 -3.94 5.49 16.85
CA THR A 262 -2.63 4.87 17.09
C THR A 262 -2.30 3.86 15.99
N ASP A 263 -1.02 3.57 15.78
CA ASP A 263 -0.58 2.63 14.75
C ASP A 263 -1.19 1.23 14.93
N PRO A 264 -1.25 0.63 16.14
CA PRO A 264 -1.91 -0.66 16.33
C PRO A 264 -3.40 -0.61 15.98
N ALA A 265 -4.08 0.46 16.38
CA ALA A 265 -5.51 0.58 16.12
C ALA A 265 -5.80 0.74 14.62
N LEU A 266 -5.02 1.58 13.92
CA LEU A 266 -5.11 1.74 12.47
C LEU A 266 -4.85 0.41 11.74
N THR A 267 -3.88 -0.37 12.21
CA THR A 267 -3.55 -1.70 11.66
C THR A 267 -4.72 -2.68 11.79
N ASP A 268 -5.49 -2.61 12.88
CA ASP A 268 -6.66 -3.47 13.07
C ASP A 268 -7.86 -3.04 12.21
N VAL A 269 -7.95 -1.74 11.84
CA VAL A 269 -8.95 -1.22 10.88
C VAL A 269 -8.57 -1.54 9.44
N ILE A 270 -7.28 -1.49 9.10
CA ILE A 270 -6.73 -1.76 7.78
C ILE A 270 -5.71 -2.92 7.87
N PRO A 271 -6.18 -4.18 7.96
CA PRO A 271 -5.29 -5.32 8.14
C PRO A 271 -4.27 -5.46 6.99
N VAL A 272 -3.03 -5.79 7.36
CA VAL A 272 -1.88 -6.00 6.46
C VAL A 272 -1.68 -7.49 6.14
N MET A 273 -0.62 -7.84 5.41
CA MET A 273 -0.21 -9.23 5.16
C MET A 273 -0.05 -10.02 6.48
N GLY A 274 -0.30 -11.33 6.44
CA GLY A 274 -0.27 -12.22 7.60
C GLY A 274 -1.48 -12.08 8.54
N MET A 275 -2.32 -11.06 8.38
CA MET A 275 -3.54 -10.89 9.20
C MET A 275 -4.77 -11.55 8.55
N LYS A 276 -5.80 -11.82 9.35
CA LYS A 276 -7.06 -12.41 8.88
C LYS A 276 -7.71 -11.59 7.75
N ASN A 277 -8.19 -12.27 6.70
CA ASN A 277 -9.01 -11.66 5.65
C ASN A 277 -10.41 -11.32 6.16
N SER A 278 -10.98 -10.21 5.69
CA SER A 278 -12.36 -9.77 5.99
C SER A 278 -12.73 -9.77 7.49
N PRO A 279 -11.87 -9.27 8.41
CA PRO A 279 -12.05 -9.51 9.85
C PRO A 279 -13.29 -8.85 10.44
N HIS A 280 -13.87 -7.87 9.74
CA HIS A 280 -15.01 -7.07 10.20
C HIS A 280 -16.31 -7.34 9.43
N LEU A 281 -16.31 -8.28 8.47
CA LEU A 281 -17.45 -8.55 7.59
C LEU A 281 -18.71 -8.97 8.36
N ASP A 282 -18.56 -9.85 9.36
CA ASP A 282 -19.71 -10.29 10.17
C ASP A 282 -20.29 -9.17 11.03
N PHE A 283 -19.46 -8.21 11.45
CA PHE A 283 -19.94 -7.05 12.18
C PHE A 283 -20.71 -6.10 11.25
N ALA A 284 -20.23 -5.86 10.04
CA ALA A 284 -20.97 -5.10 9.03
C ALA A 284 -22.32 -5.77 8.69
N ALA A 285 -22.36 -7.10 8.63
CA ALA A 285 -23.60 -7.85 8.44
C ALA A 285 -24.60 -7.62 9.59
N ALA A 286 -24.12 -7.58 10.85
CA ALA A 286 -24.98 -7.29 12.00
C ALA A 286 -25.56 -5.87 11.98
N VAL A 287 -24.80 -4.89 11.47
CA VAL A 287 -25.32 -3.53 11.23
C VAL A 287 -26.42 -3.55 10.16
N ARG A 288 -26.19 -4.26 9.06
CA ARG A 288 -27.18 -4.43 7.99
C ARG A 288 -28.46 -5.08 8.50
N GLU A 289 -28.36 -6.17 9.26
CA GLU A 289 -29.50 -6.86 9.86
C GLU A 289 -30.30 -5.96 10.81
N ALA A 290 -29.61 -5.18 11.65
CA ALA A 290 -30.24 -4.29 12.63
C ALA A 290 -30.94 -3.07 12.00
N THR A 291 -30.53 -2.68 10.80
CA THR A 291 -31.03 -1.46 10.12
C THR A 291 -31.92 -1.75 8.92
N ASN A 292 -31.76 -2.90 8.26
CA ASN A 292 -32.32 -3.24 6.96
C ASN A 292 -32.12 -2.12 5.91
N PHE A 293 -30.89 -1.58 5.87
CA PHE A 293 -30.53 -0.41 5.09
C PHE A 293 -29.34 -0.71 4.16
N PRO A 294 -29.22 -0.06 2.98
CA PRO A 294 -28.08 -0.26 2.08
C PRO A 294 -26.75 -0.16 2.82
N THR A 295 -26.03 -1.28 2.88
CA THR A 295 -24.83 -1.41 3.70
C THR A 295 -23.63 -1.81 2.85
N PHE A 296 -22.57 -1.00 2.91
CA PHE A 296 -21.30 -1.20 2.23
C PHE A 296 -20.21 -1.51 3.25
N HIS A 297 -19.15 -2.21 2.83
CA HIS A 297 -18.01 -2.50 3.68
C HIS A 297 -16.77 -2.89 2.86
N ALA A 298 -15.59 -2.76 3.46
CA ALA A 298 -14.31 -3.20 2.92
C ALA A 298 -13.49 -3.96 3.99
N ALA A 299 -12.23 -3.57 4.23
CA ALA A 299 -11.30 -4.19 5.18
C ALA A 299 -10.78 -5.59 4.79
N LYS A 300 -9.67 -5.60 4.04
CA LYS A 300 -8.92 -6.78 3.57
C LYS A 300 -9.85 -7.81 2.90
N ILE A 301 -10.49 -7.40 1.80
CA ILE A 301 -11.20 -8.28 0.84
C ILE A 301 -10.26 -8.46 -0.36
N PRO A 302 -9.32 -9.43 -0.33
CA PRO A 302 -8.27 -9.52 -1.35
C PRO A 302 -8.71 -10.27 -2.61
N ASP A 303 -9.74 -11.11 -2.51
CA ASP A 303 -10.11 -12.08 -3.53
C ASP A 303 -11.63 -12.08 -3.85
N VAL A 304 -11.96 -12.64 -5.02
CA VAL A 304 -13.33 -12.71 -5.55
C VAL A 304 -14.20 -13.68 -4.77
N ALA A 305 -13.65 -14.76 -4.20
CA ALA A 305 -14.44 -15.74 -3.44
C ALA A 305 -15.00 -15.13 -2.15
N THR A 306 -14.18 -14.39 -1.40
CA THR A 306 -14.59 -13.62 -0.22
C THR A 306 -15.64 -12.58 -0.58
N ALA A 307 -15.45 -11.86 -1.67
CA ALA A 307 -16.41 -10.87 -2.17
C ALA A 307 -17.76 -11.51 -2.55
N ARG A 308 -17.71 -12.64 -3.26
CA ARG A 308 -18.89 -13.41 -3.70
C ARG A 308 -19.68 -13.92 -2.51
N TYR A 309 -18.99 -14.47 -1.50
CA TYR A 309 -19.61 -14.90 -0.24
C TYR A 309 -20.33 -13.75 0.47
N ALA A 310 -19.69 -12.58 0.59
CA ALA A 310 -20.29 -11.42 1.25
C ALA A 310 -21.62 -10.99 0.63
N ILE A 311 -21.72 -11.00 -0.71
CA ILE A 311 -22.93 -10.62 -1.43
C ILE A 311 -23.96 -11.76 -1.43
N ALA A 312 -23.54 -13.00 -1.71
CA ALA A 312 -24.45 -14.14 -1.82
C ALA A 312 -25.20 -14.43 -0.50
N GLU A 313 -24.52 -14.28 0.63
CA GLU A 313 -25.10 -14.46 1.97
C GLU A 313 -25.87 -13.22 2.46
N GLY A 314 -26.02 -12.18 1.65
CA GLY A 314 -26.73 -10.96 2.01
C GLY A 314 -26.08 -10.20 3.17
N LYS A 315 -24.74 -10.32 3.35
CA LYS A 315 -24.02 -9.57 4.38
C LYS A 315 -23.87 -8.11 4.03
N LEU A 316 -23.78 -7.79 2.73
CA LEU A 316 -23.60 -6.45 2.20
C LEU A 316 -24.40 -6.26 0.90
N ASP A 317 -24.68 -5.00 0.55
CA ASP A 317 -25.32 -4.65 -0.72
C ASP A 317 -24.30 -4.24 -1.80
N MET A 318 -23.14 -3.70 -1.39
CA MET A 318 -21.95 -3.48 -2.23
C MET A 318 -20.68 -3.88 -1.47
N ILE A 319 -19.71 -4.46 -2.17
CA ILE A 319 -18.43 -4.90 -1.61
C ILE A 319 -17.27 -4.02 -2.09
N GLY A 320 -16.51 -3.50 -1.13
CA GLY A 320 -15.34 -2.66 -1.38
C GLY A 320 -14.05 -3.45 -1.56
N MET A 321 -13.44 -3.37 -2.74
CA MET A 321 -12.22 -4.11 -3.12
C MET A 321 -11.07 -3.19 -3.54
N THR A 322 -10.69 -2.21 -2.71
CA THR A 322 -9.78 -1.13 -3.13
C THR A 322 -8.35 -1.56 -3.44
N ARG A 323 -7.65 -2.18 -2.47
CA ARG A 323 -6.25 -2.63 -2.68
C ARG A 323 -6.16 -3.76 -3.72
N ALA A 324 -7.22 -4.57 -3.86
CA ALA A 324 -7.33 -5.55 -4.94
C ALA A 324 -7.35 -4.85 -6.31
N HIS A 325 -8.14 -3.78 -6.49
CA HIS A 325 -8.14 -3.01 -7.74
C HIS A 325 -6.87 -2.16 -7.98
N MET A 326 -6.05 -1.94 -6.96
CA MET A 326 -4.69 -1.41 -7.14
C MET A 326 -3.73 -2.47 -7.69
N ALA A 327 -3.86 -3.73 -7.24
CA ALA A 327 -3.10 -4.83 -7.81
C ALA A 327 -3.59 -5.16 -9.23
N ASP A 328 -4.89 -5.16 -9.45
CA ASP A 328 -5.49 -5.49 -10.74
C ASP A 328 -6.72 -4.63 -11.02
N PRO A 329 -6.64 -3.59 -11.87
CA PRO A 329 -7.82 -2.82 -12.23
C PRO A 329 -8.84 -3.65 -13.03
N HIS A 330 -8.46 -4.80 -13.58
CA HIS A 330 -9.27 -5.62 -14.48
C HIS A 330 -10.06 -6.74 -13.79
N ILE A 331 -10.17 -6.75 -12.46
CA ILE A 331 -10.91 -7.78 -11.71
C ILE A 331 -12.31 -8.01 -12.29
N VAL A 332 -13.11 -6.96 -12.48
CA VAL A 332 -14.49 -7.12 -12.96
C VAL A 332 -14.54 -7.66 -14.39
N LYS A 333 -13.71 -7.12 -15.29
CA LYS A 333 -13.55 -7.61 -16.67
C LYS A 333 -13.19 -9.10 -16.69
N LYS A 334 -12.25 -9.53 -15.85
CA LYS A 334 -11.83 -10.93 -15.73
C LYS A 334 -12.93 -11.85 -15.20
N ILE A 335 -13.74 -11.41 -14.24
CA ILE A 335 -14.94 -12.16 -13.80
C ILE A 335 -15.93 -12.30 -14.96
N MET A 336 -16.20 -11.22 -15.70
CA MET A 336 -17.12 -11.24 -16.84
C MET A 336 -16.65 -12.15 -17.97
N GLU A 337 -15.34 -12.26 -18.18
CA GLU A 337 -14.70 -13.09 -19.20
C GLU A 337 -14.45 -14.54 -18.73
N GLY A 338 -14.67 -14.86 -17.46
CA GLY A 338 -14.40 -16.18 -16.88
C GLY A 338 -12.92 -16.49 -16.71
N ARG A 339 -12.08 -15.46 -16.51
CA ARG A 339 -10.62 -15.54 -16.35
C ARG A 339 -10.17 -15.13 -14.94
N GLU A 340 -10.83 -15.65 -13.91
CA GLU A 340 -10.55 -15.28 -12.52
C GLU A 340 -9.14 -15.70 -12.08
N GLU A 341 -8.62 -16.78 -12.66
CA GLU A 341 -7.26 -17.29 -12.46
C GLU A 341 -6.17 -16.30 -12.91
N ASP A 342 -6.48 -15.39 -13.84
CA ASP A 342 -5.55 -14.35 -14.31
C ASP A 342 -5.51 -13.14 -13.38
N ILE A 343 -6.38 -13.06 -12.37
CA ILE A 343 -6.45 -11.89 -11.47
C ILE A 343 -5.14 -11.78 -10.71
N ARG A 344 -4.49 -10.61 -10.81
CA ARG A 344 -3.28 -10.31 -10.04
C ARG A 344 -3.65 -10.04 -8.58
N PRO A 345 -3.31 -10.92 -7.63
CA PRO A 345 -3.80 -10.79 -6.26
C PRO A 345 -3.11 -9.64 -5.52
N CYS A 346 -3.86 -8.98 -4.63
CA CYS A 346 -3.27 -8.10 -3.62
C CYS A 346 -2.64 -8.95 -2.51
N VAL A 347 -1.34 -8.79 -2.32
CA VAL A 347 -0.57 -9.53 -1.30
C VAL A 347 -0.59 -8.88 0.09
N GLY A 348 -1.39 -7.82 0.30
CA GLY A 348 -1.51 -7.17 1.61
C GLY A 348 -0.24 -6.47 2.12
N ALA A 349 0.82 -6.35 1.31
CA ALA A 349 2.12 -5.77 1.70
C ALA A 349 2.05 -4.33 2.22
N THR A 350 0.95 -3.61 1.93
CA THR A 350 0.70 -2.25 2.42
C THR A 350 1.69 -1.20 1.90
N TYR A 351 2.55 -1.58 0.94
CA TYR A 351 3.37 -0.66 0.15
C TYR A 351 2.59 0.54 -0.40
N CYS A 352 1.32 0.36 -0.77
CA CYS A 352 0.46 1.44 -1.22
C CYS A 352 0.20 2.52 -0.15
N LEU A 353 0.08 2.16 1.13
CA LEU A 353 -0.11 3.12 2.21
C LEU A 353 1.24 3.61 2.74
N ASP A 354 2.18 2.70 3.02
CA ASP A 354 3.50 3.03 3.57
C ASP A 354 4.21 4.07 2.70
N ARG A 355 4.11 3.91 1.38
CA ARG A 355 4.73 4.83 0.43
C ARG A 355 4.11 6.22 0.41
N ILE A 356 2.85 6.41 0.81
CA ILE A 356 2.28 7.76 0.98
C ILE A 356 3.05 8.51 2.07
N TYR A 357 3.38 7.83 3.17
CA TYR A 357 4.15 8.41 4.27
C TYR A 357 5.63 8.56 3.94
N GLN A 358 6.22 7.60 3.22
CA GLN A 358 7.65 7.60 2.89
C GLN A 358 8.01 8.50 1.71
N ALA A 359 7.18 8.50 0.66
CA ALA A 359 7.54 9.09 -0.64
C ALA A 359 6.41 9.91 -1.30
N GLY A 360 5.28 10.13 -0.61
CA GLY A 360 4.28 11.12 -1.00
C GLY A 360 3.23 10.68 -2.02
N ASP A 361 3.27 9.44 -2.50
CA ASP A 361 2.23 8.87 -3.37
C ASP A 361 2.08 7.35 -3.24
N ALA A 362 0.89 6.85 -3.54
CA ALA A 362 0.59 5.43 -3.46
C ALA A 362 1.05 4.70 -4.73
N PHE A 363 1.64 3.51 -4.59
CA PHE A 363 1.87 2.56 -5.69
C PHE A 363 1.56 1.14 -5.23
N CYS A 364 1.38 0.21 -6.18
CA CYS A 364 1.25 -1.19 -5.82
C CYS A 364 2.61 -1.89 -5.92
N ILE A 365 2.99 -2.65 -4.88
CA ILE A 365 4.21 -3.49 -4.92
C ILE A 365 4.15 -4.51 -6.07
N HIS A 366 2.95 -4.96 -6.43
CA HIS A 366 2.71 -6.02 -7.41
C HIS A 366 2.47 -5.45 -8.82
N ASN A 367 1.80 -4.31 -8.93
CA ASN A 367 1.44 -3.67 -10.20
C ASN A 367 2.16 -2.33 -10.39
N ALA A 368 3.21 -2.31 -11.21
CA ALA A 368 3.98 -1.09 -11.47
C ALA A 368 3.24 -0.06 -12.35
N ALA A 369 2.18 -0.47 -13.06
CA ALA A 369 1.36 0.43 -13.88
C ALA A 369 0.35 1.25 -13.05
N THR A 370 -0.02 0.78 -11.85
CA THR A 370 -0.92 1.55 -10.97
C THR A 370 -0.28 2.88 -10.57
N GLY A 371 -1.03 3.96 -10.76
CA GLY A 371 -0.55 5.33 -10.55
C GLY A 371 0.27 5.88 -11.72
N ARG A 372 0.48 5.09 -12.77
CA ARG A 372 1.20 5.44 -14.00
C ARG A 372 0.37 5.10 -15.24
N GLU A 373 -0.95 5.11 -15.14
CA GLU A 373 -1.89 4.71 -16.19
C GLU A 373 -1.63 5.42 -17.54
N LEU A 374 -1.12 6.66 -17.50
CA LEU A 374 -0.81 7.46 -18.69
C LEU A 374 0.46 7.03 -19.43
N THR A 375 1.38 6.31 -18.76
CA THR A 375 2.71 5.98 -19.31
C THR A 375 3.01 4.49 -19.30
N MET A 376 2.37 3.73 -18.42
CA MET A 376 2.58 2.30 -18.23
C MET A 376 1.26 1.53 -18.48
N PRO A 377 1.26 0.56 -19.41
CA PRO A 377 0.06 -0.17 -19.78
C PRO A 377 -0.29 -1.26 -18.75
N HIS A 378 -1.58 -1.56 -18.63
CA HIS A 378 -2.08 -2.73 -17.91
C HIS A 378 -2.24 -3.96 -18.80
N ASP A 379 -2.58 -3.76 -20.08
CA ASP A 379 -2.63 -4.78 -21.13
C ASP A 379 -1.42 -4.56 -22.06
N ILE A 380 -0.60 -5.58 -22.34
CA ILE A 380 0.65 -5.38 -23.09
C ILE A 380 0.40 -5.51 -24.60
N PRO A 381 0.69 -4.46 -25.41
CA PRO A 381 0.54 -4.54 -26.85
C PRO A 381 1.58 -5.48 -27.47
N LYS A 382 1.22 -6.17 -28.57
CA LYS A 382 2.15 -7.01 -29.34
C LYS A 382 3.27 -6.18 -29.98
N ALA A 383 4.48 -6.73 -30.04
CA ALA A 383 5.59 -6.14 -30.76
C ALA A 383 5.36 -6.19 -32.28
N GLU A 384 5.89 -5.20 -33.00
CA GLU A 384 5.86 -5.21 -34.47
C GLU A 384 6.73 -6.33 -35.05
N LYS A 385 7.82 -6.67 -34.35
CA LYS A 385 8.78 -7.71 -34.75
C LYS A 385 9.14 -8.56 -33.54
N PRO A 386 8.90 -9.89 -33.58
CA PRO A 386 9.42 -10.82 -32.59
C PRO A 386 10.95 -10.75 -32.52
N ARG A 387 11.49 -11.00 -31.33
CA ARG A 387 12.92 -11.00 -30.99
C ARG A 387 13.19 -12.16 -30.05
N LYS A 388 14.43 -12.60 -29.94
CA LYS A 388 14.88 -13.54 -28.91
C LYS A 388 15.43 -12.77 -27.70
N VAL A 389 14.77 -12.93 -26.57
CA VAL A 389 15.07 -12.22 -25.31
C VAL A 389 15.55 -13.22 -24.27
N ILE A 390 16.76 -13.00 -23.76
CA ILE A 390 17.32 -13.81 -22.68
C ILE A 390 17.24 -13.01 -21.39
N VAL A 391 16.68 -13.61 -20.35
CA VAL A 391 16.61 -13.04 -19.00
C VAL A 391 17.45 -13.90 -18.07
N VAL A 392 18.35 -13.30 -17.30
CA VAL A 392 19.16 -14.02 -16.31
C VAL A 392 18.70 -13.62 -14.91
N GLY A 393 18.11 -14.57 -14.18
CA GLY A 393 17.51 -14.40 -12.86
C GLY A 393 15.98 -14.40 -12.91
N ALA A 394 15.35 -15.31 -12.18
CA ALA A 394 13.89 -15.44 -12.03
C ALA A 394 13.38 -14.79 -10.73
N GLY A 395 14.00 -13.67 -10.32
CA GLY A 395 13.46 -12.75 -9.31
C GLY A 395 12.27 -11.93 -9.84
N PRO A 396 11.66 -11.05 -9.02
CA PRO A 396 10.47 -10.30 -9.43
C PRO A 396 10.68 -9.41 -10.68
N GLY A 397 11.86 -8.81 -10.83
CA GLY A 397 12.21 -8.02 -12.02
C GLY A 397 12.37 -8.90 -13.27
N GLY A 398 13.13 -9.99 -13.17
CA GLY A 398 13.34 -10.91 -14.30
C GLY A 398 12.05 -11.59 -14.75
N LEU A 399 11.20 -12.02 -13.81
CA LEU A 399 9.89 -12.58 -14.14
C LEU A 399 8.95 -11.57 -14.78
N GLU A 400 8.97 -10.30 -14.35
CA GLU A 400 8.19 -9.27 -15.04
C GLU A 400 8.72 -9.02 -16.46
N ALA A 401 10.05 -9.00 -16.65
CA ALA A 401 10.66 -8.83 -17.96
C ALA A 401 10.29 -9.98 -18.90
N ALA A 402 10.39 -11.22 -18.41
CA ALA A 402 10.00 -12.41 -19.16
C ALA A 402 8.51 -12.39 -19.52
N ARG A 403 7.64 -12.09 -18.55
CA ARG A 403 6.19 -12.00 -18.74
C ARG A 403 5.83 -10.96 -19.80
N VAL A 404 6.34 -9.74 -19.68
CA VAL A 404 6.04 -8.65 -20.62
C VAL A 404 6.59 -9.00 -22.00
N ALA A 405 7.82 -9.52 -22.11
CA ALA A 405 8.41 -9.88 -23.39
C ALA A 405 7.60 -10.98 -24.11
N ALA A 406 7.18 -12.01 -23.37
CA ALA A 406 6.37 -13.10 -23.92
C ALA A 406 4.95 -12.62 -24.32
N GLU A 407 4.32 -11.76 -23.51
CA GLU A 407 3.03 -11.17 -23.84
C GLU A 407 3.12 -10.28 -25.10
N ARG A 408 4.27 -9.64 -25.36
CA ARG A 408 4.56 -8.94 -26.63
C ARG A 408 4.74 -9.88 -27.82
N GLY A 409 5.03 -11.16 -27.59
CA GLY A 409 5.25 -12.19 -28.62
C GLY A 409 6.73 -12.45 -28.96
N HIS A 410 7.66 -12.08 -28.07
CA HIS A 410 9.07 -12.46 -28.20
C HIS A 410 9.30 -13.93 -27.79
N GLU A 411 10.36 -14.54 -28.32
CA GLU A 411 10.88 -15.81 -27.80
C GLU A 411 11.68 -15.50 -26.54
N VAL A 412 11.36 -16.15 -25.42
CA VAL A 412 11.94 -15.83 -24.11
C VAL A 412 12.53 -17.06 -23.46
N ILE A 413 13.79 -16.97 -23.05
CA ILE A 413 14.47 -17.97 -22.21
C ILE A 413 14.94 -17.30 -20.93
N VAL A 414 14.62 -17.91 -19.80
CA VAL A 414 15.02 -17.46 -18.47
C VAL A 414 16.01 -18.45 -17.87
N PHE A 415 17.21 -17.99 -17.52
CA PHE A 415 18.17 -18.76 -16.72
C PHE A 415 18.01 -18.44 -15.24
N GLU A 416 17.91 -19.46 -14.40
CA GLU A 416 17.81 -19.32 -12.94
C GLU A 416 18.79 -20.29 -12.27
N ALA A 417 19.62 -19.74 -11.38
CA ALA A 417 20.63 -20.51 -10.66
C ALA A 417 20.01 -21.49 -9.66
N GLN A 418 18.88 -21.13 -9.07
CA GLN A 418 18.16 -21.93 -8.07
C GLN A 418 17.19 -22.94 -8.73
N PRO A 419 16.70 -23.94 -7.97
CA PRO A 419 15.67 -24.85 -8.45
C PRO A 419 14.29 -24.21 -8.64
N ASP A 420 14.04 -23.07 -7.98
CA ASP A 420 12.74 -22.39 -7.95
C ASP A 420 12.88 -20.90 -8.26
N ALA A 421 11.91 -20.35 -9.00
CA ALA A 421 11.83 -18.92 -9.24
C ALA A 421 11.47 -18.15 -7.97
N GLY A 422 11.82 -16.88 -7.89
CA GLY A 422 11.32 -15.94 -6.88
C GLY A 422 12.37 -15.05 -6.26
N GLY A 423 13.64 -15.43 -6.30
CA GLY A 423 14.75 -14.70 -5.72
C GLY A 423 14.45 -14.24 -4.29
N GLN A 424 14.75 -12.97 -3.99
CA GLN A 424 14.58 -12.38 -2.66
C GLN A 424 13.12 -12.37 -2.15
N VAL A 425 12.11 -12.38 -3.04
CA VAL A 425 10.69 -12.45 -2.61
C VAL A 425 10.39 -13.81 -1.98
N ARG A 426 11.00 -14.89 -2.48
CA ARG A 426 10.86 -16.23 -1.90
C ARG A 426 11.50 -16.31 -0.52
N LEU A 427 12.64 -15.64 -0.31
CA LEU A 427 13.24 -15.51 1.02
C LEU A 427 12.32 -14.70 1.96
N ALA A 428 11.81 -13.55 1.51
CA ALA A 428 10.90 -12.73 2.30
C ALA A 428 9.61 -13.47 2.70
N ALA A 429 9.12 -14.36 1.85
CA ALA A 429 7.91 -15.16 2.09
C ALA A 429 8.10 -16.35 3.05
N GLN A 430 9.31 -16.61 3.56
CA GLN A 430 9.56 -17.72 4.49
C GLN A 430 8.85 -17.56 5.85
N SER A 431 8.54 -16.34 6.28
CA SER A 431 7.79 -16.14 7.53
C SER A 431 6.29 -16.17 7.27
N GLU A 432 5.55 -16.78 8.21
CA GLU A 432 4.08 -16.85 8.16
C GLU A 432 3.44 -15.47 8.00
N ARG A 433 4.03 -14.42 8.59
CA ARG A 433 3.55 -13.03 8.48
C ARG A 433 3.61 -12.46 7.06
N ARG A 434 4.53 -12.97 6.23
CA ARG A 434 4.85 -12.41 4.91
C ARG A 434 4.61 -13.41 3.78
N HIS A 435 4.05 -14.58 4.08
CA HIS A 435 3.85 -15.65 3.11
C HIS A 435 3.06 -15.20 1.88
N GLU A 436 2.09 -14.28 2.00
CA GLU A 436 1.31 -13.79 0.86
C GLU A 436 2.17 -13.10 -0.23
N LEU A 437 3.40 -12.66 0.09
CA LEU A 437 4.32 -12.09 -0.91
C LEU A 437 4.65 -13.09 -2.02
N ILE A 438 4.59 -14.40 -1.77
CA ILE A 438 4.91 -15.40 -2.79
C ILE A 438 3.96 -15.36 -3.98
N SER A 439 2.73 -14.87 -3.78
CA SER A 439 1.77 -14.65 -4.87
C SER A 439 2.22 -13.62 -5.91
N ILE A 440 3.23 -12.79 -5.63
CA ILE A 440 3.91 -11.95 -6.62
C ILE A 440 4.64 -12.81 -7.67
N ILE A 441 5.25 -13.90 -7.20
CA ILE A 441 6.03 -14.84 -8.01
C ILE A 441 5.10 -15.81 -8.71
N ASP A 442 4.17 -16.42 -7.97
CA ASP A 442 3.27 -17.45 -8.51
C ASP A 442 2.41 -16.90 -9.65
N TRP A 443 1.89 -15.67 -9.51
CA TRP A 443 1.13 -15.02 -10.57
C TRP A 443 2.00 -14.81 -11.83
N ARG A 444 3.25 -14.33 -11.70
CA ARG A 444 4.13 -14.14 -12.86
C ARG A 444 4.52 -15.47 -13.50
N MET A 445 4.81 -16.49 -12.72
CA MET A 445 5.10 -17.82 -13.24
C MET A 445 3.92 -18.38 -14.04
N ALA A 446 2.69 -18.24 -13.54
CA ALA A 446 1.49 -18.65 -14.26
C ALA A 446 1.32 -17.88 -15.58
N GLN A 447 1.56 -16.57 -15.58
CA GLN A 447 1.48 -15.75 -16.80
C GLN A 447 2.61 -16.09 -17.80
N CYS A 448 3.84 -16.33 -17.33
CA CYS A 448 4.94 -16.78 -18.18
C CYS A 448 4.65 -18.16 -18.80
N ALA A 449 4.10 -19.09 -18.01
CA ALA A 449 3.71 -20.41 -18.50
C ALA A 449 2.60 -20.34 -19.55
N ALA A 450 1.63 -19.43 -19.38
CA ALA A 450 0.57 -19.18 -20.37
C ALA A 450 1.08 -18.58 -21.69
N HIS A 451 2.34 -18.11 -21.73
CA HIS A 451 2.99 -17.53 -22.90
C HIS A 451 4.25 -18.30 -23.33
N ASP A 452 4.35 -19.58 -22.96
CA ASP A 452 5.40 -20.51 -23.41
C ASP A 452 6.85 -20.02 -23.14
N VAL A 453 7.07 -19.28 -22.04
CA VAL A 453 8.43 -18.89 -21.61
C VAL A 453 9.22 -20.14 -21.23
N GLU A 454 10.42 -20.30 -21.79
CA GLU A 454 11.35 -21.37 -21.42
C GLU A 454 12.10 -20.99 -20.14
N PHE A 455 12.11 -21.88 -19.14
CA PHE A 455 12.89 -21.72 -17.92
C PHE A 455 13.96 -22.80 -17.81
N ARG A 456 15.19 -22.38 -17.51
CA ARG A 456 16.34 -23.24 -17.20
C ARG A 456 16.76 -23.02 -15.76
N PHE A 457 16.17 -23.80 -14.87
CA PHE A 457 16.50 -23.83 -13.44
C PHE A 457 17.80 -24.61 -13.18
N ASN A 458 18.38 -24.44 -12.00
CA ASN A 458 19.67 -25.04 -11.62
C ASN A 458 20.78 -24.73 -12.62
N SER A 459 20.71 -23.57 -13.27
CA SER A 459 21.59 -23.17 -14.35
C SER A 459 22.30 -21.87 -13.96
N TRP A 460 23.52 -22.00 -13.47
CA TRP A 460 24.41 -20.85 -13.26
C TRP A 460 24.94 -20.39 -14.62
N ALA A 461 24.29 -19.40 -15.22
CA ALA A 461 24.63 -18.95 -16.56
C ALA A 461 25.95 -18.16 -16.58
N GLU A 462 26.85 -18.55 -17.46
CA GLU A 462 28.07 -17.83 -17.82
C GLU A 462 27.90 -17.14 -19.17
N ALA A 463 28.84 -16.26 -19.55
CA ALA A 463 28.73 -15.48 -20.78
C ALA A 463 28.60 -16.35 -22.04
N ASP A 464 29.26 -17.51 -22.08
CA ASP A 464 29.19 -18.44 -23.21
C ASP A 464 27.82 -19.12 -23.33
N ASP A 465 27.15 -19.40 -22.22
CA ASP A 465 25.77 -19.94 -22.23
C ASP A 465 24.80 -18.95 -22.89
N ILE A 466 24.98 -17.66 -22.61
CA ILE A 466 24.14 -16.59 -23.17
C ILE A 466 24.45 -16.40 -24.66
N ARG A 467 25.73 -16.40 -25.06
CA ARG A 467 26.13 -16.28 -26.47
C ARG A 467 25.62 -17.45 -27.32
N ALA A 468 25.61 -18.66 -26.77
CA ALA A 468 25.13 -19.86 -27.47
C ALA A 468 23.66 -19.74 -27.91
N GLU A 469 22.86 -18.91 -27.25
CA GLU A 469 21.47 -18.67 -27.60
C GLU A 469 21.26 -17.71 -28.77
N ASN A 470 22.28 -16.98 -29.22
CA ASN A 470 22.20 -15.93 -30.24
C ASN A 470 21.05 -14.92 -29.98
N PRO A 471 21.07 -14.20 -28.83
CA PRO A 471 19.98 -13.31 -28.44
C PRO A 471 19.94 -12.02 -29.26
N ASP A 472 18.77 -11.38 -29.31
CA ASP A 472 18.64 -9.98 -29.74
C ASP A 472 18.71 -9.01 -28.55
N VAL A 473 18.27 -9.46 -27.36
CA VAL A 473 18.28 -8.72 -26.11
C VAL A 473 18.69 -9.64 -24.96
N VAL A 474 19.57 -9.15 -24.09
CA VAL A 474 19.91 -9.78 -22.82
C VAL A 474 19.54 -8.84 -21.68
N ILE A 475 18.80 -9.35 -20.70
CA ILE A 475 18.38 -8.64 -19.49
C ILE A 475 18.97 -9.36 -18.28
N ILE A 476 19.90 -8.70 -17.60
CA ILE A 476 20.52 -9.19 -16.37
C ILE A 476 19.67 -8.73 -15.18
N ALA A 477 19.05 -9.69 -14.51
CA ALA A 477 18.17 -9.54 -13.36
C ALA A 477 18.62 -10.45 -12.19
N THR A 478 19.93 -10.63 -12.05
CA THR A 478 20.63 -11.51 -11.10
C THR A 478 20.47 -11.12 -9.63
N GLY A 479 19.92 -9.94 -9.34
CA GLY A 479 19.71 -9.46 -7.98
C GLY A 479 21.02 -9.07 -7.29
N GLY A 480 21.05 -9.28 -5.97
CA GLY A 480 22.19 -8.97 -5.10
C GLY A 480 22.26 -9.91 -3.90
N LEU A 481 23.42 -9.92 -3.24
CA LEU A 481 23.74 -10.73 -2.06
C LEU A 481 23.87 -9.86 -0.81
N PRO A 482 23.57 -10.41 0.39
CA PRO A 482 23.69 -9.65 1.63
C PRO A 482 25.14 -9.22 1.86
N ASP A 483 25.34 -7.96 2.23
CA ASP A 483 26.65 -7.45 2.61
C ASP A 483 26.88 -7.59 4.12
N THR A 484 27.99 -8.24 4.47
CA THR A 484 28.44 -8.37 5.86
C THR A 484 29.81 -7.74 6.11
N GLU A 485 30.45 -7.14 5.10
CA GLU A 485 31.78 -6.53 5.21
C GLU A 485 31.73 -5.10 5.79
N VAL A 486 31.05 -4.95 6.93
CA VAL A 486 30.73 -3.63 7.53
C VAL A 486 31.54 -3.31 8.77
N LEU A 487 32.24 -4.31 9.33
CA LEU A 487 33.05 -4.18 10.53
C LEU A 487 34.49 -3.78 10.20
N GLU A 488 35.12 -3.07 11.12
CA GLU A 488 36.56 -2.77 11.05
C GLU A 488 37.40 -4.05 11.19
N ALA A 489 36.95 -5.00 12.02
CA ALA A 489 37.52 -6.33 12.17
C ALA A 489 36.46 -7.37 12.57
N GLY A 490 36.64 -8.62 12.11
CA GLY A 490 35.81 -9.76 12.51
C GLY A 490 34.61 -10.06 11.59
N ASN A 491 34.63 -9.61 10.34
CA ASN A 491 33.58 -9.91 9.34
C ASN A 491 33.44 -11.42 9.07
N ASP A 492 34.47 -12.23 9.33
CA ASP A 492 34.43 -13.70 9.23
C ASP A 492 33.73 -14.39 10.43
N LEU A 493 33.37 -13.64 11.47
CA LEU A 493 32.76 -14.14 12.71
C LEU A 493 31.25 -13.89 12.78
N VAL A 494 30.66 -13.28 11.75
CA VAL A 494 29.25 -12.89 11.72
C VAL A 494 28.47 -13.67 10.66
N VAL A 495 27.15 -13.62 10.76
CA VAL A 495 26.23 -14.17 9.75
C VAL A 495 25.29 -13.07 9.28
N SER A 496 24.68 -13.23 8.12
CA SER A 496 23.69 -12.27 7.61
C SER A 496 22.31 -12.50 8.21
N ALA A 497 21.47 -11.46 8.22
CA ALA A 497 20.04 -11.61 8.52
C ALA A 497 19.35 -12.62 7.58
N TRP A 498 19.85 -12.76 6.34
CA TRP A 498 19.32 -13.70 5.36
C TRP A 498 19.58 -15.15 5.75
N ASP A 499 20.74 -15.46 6.32
CA ASP A 499 21.07 -16.82 6.81
C ASP A 499 20.09 -17.28 7.90
N ILE A 500 19.65 -16.34 8.75
CA ILE A 500 18.62 -16.59 9.78
C ILE A 500 17.25 -16.82 9.13
N ILE A 501 16.87 -15.98 8.14
CA ILE A 501 15.55 -16.08 7.47
C ILE A 501 15.45 -17.35 6.63
N ALA A 502 16.52 -17.73 5.93
CA ALA A 502 16.60 -18.95 5.13
C ALA A 502 16.62 -20.22 6.01
N GLY A 503 17.03 -20.09 7.28
CA GLY A 503 17.17 -21.21 8.21
C GLY A 503 18.49 -21.97 8.07
N ASP A 504 19.42 -21.48 7.26
CA ASP A 504 20.77 -22.02 7.10
C ASP A 504 21.57 -21.91 8.39
N VAL A 505 21.30 -20.85 9.18
CA VAL A 505 21.88 -20.63 10.50
C VAL A 505 20.78 -20.55 11.56
N LYS A 506 20.90 -21.37 12.61
CA LYS A 506 19.97 -21.35 13.74
C LYS A 506 20.34 -20.23 14.72
N PRO A 507 19.37 -19.51 15.31
CA PRO A 507 19.64 -18.56 16.38
C PRO A 507 20.34 -19.22 17.58
N ALA A 508 21.39 -18.56 18.08
CA ALA A 508 22.06 -18.94 19.32
C ALA A 508 21.29 -18.44 20.57
N LYS A 509 21.84 -18.67 21.78
CA LYS A 509 21.16 -18.25 23.02
C LYS A 509 21.16 -16.73 23.22
N ARG A 510 22.31 -16.07 23.04
CA ARG A 510 22.45 -14.60 23.07
C ARG A 510 22.86 -14.09 21.71
N VAL A 511 22.02 -13.25 21.11
CA VAL A 511 22.21 -12.75 19.75
C VAL A 511 22.24 -11.23 19.73
N LEU A 512 23.27 -10.66 19.12
CA LEU A 512 23.29 -9.25 18.74
C LEU A 512 22.96 -9.15 17.24
N LEU A 513 21.81 -8.57 16.90
CA LEU A 513 21.46 -8.19 15.54
C LEU A 513 21.87 -6.73 15.32
N PHE A 514 22.87 -6.49 14.50
CA PHE A 514 23.23 -5.15 14.06
C PHE A 514 22.47 -4.81 12.77
N ASP A 515 21.58 -3.83 12.86
CA ASP A 515 20.73 -3.35 11.78
C ASP A 515 21.17 -1.95 11.33
N ASP A 516 21.84 -1.92 10.18
CA ASP A 516 22.32 -0.71 9.50
C ASP A 516 21.49 -0.39 8.25
N ALA A 517 20.62 -1.31 7.80
CA ALA A 517 19.72 -1.08 6.67
C ALA A 517 18.34 -0.56 7.09
N GLY A 518 17.88 -0.90 8.31
CA GLY A 518 16.64 -0.37 8.86
C GLY A 518 15.35 -0.94 8.25
N ASP A 519 15.45 -2.10 7.60
CA ASP A 519 14.42 -2.62 6.70
C ASP A 519 13.69 -3.86 7.27
N HIS A 520 12.86 -4.48 6.42
CA HIS A 520 12.10 -5.66 6.80
C HIS A 520 12.96 -6.91 7.04
N ALA A 521 14.17 -7.01 6.46
CA ALA A 521 15.01 -8.20 6.63
C ALA A 521 15.51 -8.29 8.08
N ALA A 522 15.97 -7.18 8.66
CA ALA A 522 16.31 -7.13 10.08
C ALA A 522 15.10 -7.50 10.96
N MET A 523 13.92 -6.93 10.72
CA MET A 523 12.75 -7.20 11.56
C MET A 523 12.26 -8.66 11.44
N GLN A 524 12.39 -9.26 10.26
CA GLN A 524 12.06 -10.67 10.05
C GLN A 524 13.07 -11.61 10.75
N ALA A 525 14.37 -11.33 10.64
CA ALA A 525 15.38 -12.08 11.38
C ALA A 525 15.21 -11.92 12.90
N ALA A 526 14.94 -10.70 13.36
CA ALA A 526 14.67 -10.41 14.77
C ALA A 526 13.47 -11.20 15.32
N GLU A 527 12.37 -11.27 14.56
CA GLU A 527 11.19 -12.06 14.93
C GLU A 527 11.53 -13.56 15.08
N ILE A 528 12.26 -14.14 14.12
CA ILE A 528 12.70 -15.54 14.14
C ILE A 528 13.62 -15.81 15.35
N ILE A 529 14.58 -14.92 15.60
CA ILE A 529 15.50 -15.04 16.76
C ILE A 529 14.74 -14.93 18.08
N ALA A 530 13.80 -13.99 18.19
CA ALA A 530 13.00 -13.84 19.40
C ALA A 530 12.11 -15.08 19.62
N GLU A 531 11.50 -15.64 18.56
CA GLU A 531 10.67 -16.85 18.62
C GLU A 531 11.43 -18.11 19.05
N SER A 532 12.74 -18.18 18.81
CA SER A 532 13.56 -19.29 19.33
C SER A 532 13.79 -19.22 20.84
N GLY A 533 13.37 -18.14 21.51
CA GLY A 533 13.61 -17.89 22.94
C GLY A 533 15.02 -17.35 23.24
N ALA A 534 15.69 -16.77 22.25
CA ALA A 534 16.99 -16.14 22.43
C ALA A 534 16.88 -14.80 23.17
N GLU A 535 17.91 -14.45 23.92
CA GLU A 535 18.17 -13.10 24.43
C GLU A 535 18.67 -12.25 23.24
N LEU A 536 17.81 -11.37 22.72
CA LEU A 536 18.09 -10.58 21.50
C LEU A 536 18.34 -9.10 21.84
N GLU A 537 19.46 -8.57 21.37
CA GLU A 537 19.69 -7.11 21.26
C GLU A 537 19.67 -6.71 19.78
N ILE A 538 18.75 -5.81 19.41
CA ILE A 538 18.70 -5.17 18.09
C ILE A 538 19.42 -3.82 18.23
N MET A 539 20.57 -3.68 17.58
CA MET A 539 21.41 -2.49 17.64
C MET A 539 21.43 -1.77 16.30
N THR A 540 21.29 -0.45 16.31
CA THR A 540 21.36 0.37 15.09
C THR A 540 22.05 1.71 15.38
N PRO A 541 22.82 2.26 14.43
CA PRO A 541 23.39 3.61 14.56
C PRO A 541 22.32 4.70 14.42
N ASP A 542 21.15 4.36 13.88
CA ASP A 542 20.08 5.32 13.64
C ASP A 542 19.43 5.81 14.93
N ARG A 543 18.77 6.97 14.82
CA ARG A 543 17.96 7.56 15.91
C ARG A 543 16.69 6.75 16.25
N SER A 544 16.29 5.83 15.39
CA SER A 544 15.12 4.97 15.50
C SER A 544 15.46 3.62 14.89
N PHE A 545 14.98 2.53 15.48
CA PHE A 545 15.10 1.20 14.88
C PHE A 545 14.13 1.06 13.69
N ALA A 546 14.55 0.27 12.69
CA ALA A 546 13.77 -0.05 11.49
C ALA A 546 13.09 1.16 10.80
N PRO A 547 13.83 2.25 10.48
CA PRO A 547 13.25 3.46 9.88
C PRO A 547 12.48 3.24 8.57
N ASP A 548 12.78 2.18 7.82
CA ASP A 548 12.10 1.86 6.56
C ASP A 548 10.87 0.96 6.73
N VAL A 549 10.65 0.42 7.94
CA VAL A 549 9.45 -0.35 8.27
C VAL A 549 8.39 0.57 8.87
N MET A 550 7.42 0.97 8.05
CA MET A 550 6.37 1.88 8.48
C MET A 550 5.45 1.28 9.54
N ALA A 551 4.80 2.18 10.28
CA ALA A 551 3.92 1.93 11.42
C ALA A 551 3.04 0.67 11.31
N MET A 552 2.27 0.53 10.24
CA MET A 552 1.32 -0.58 10.11
C MET A 552 2.01 -1.95 9.96
N ASN A 553 3.15 -1.99 9.27
CA ASN A 553 3.97 -3.19 9.14
C ASN A 553 4.84 -3.45 10.38
N LEU A 554 5.17 -2.41 11.16
CA LEU A 554 5.93 -2.52 12.39
C LEU A 554 5.09 -3.13 13.54
N VAL A 555 3.81 -2.80 13.61
CA VAL A 555 2.89 -3.25 14.67
C VAL A 555 2.91 -4.76 14.88
N PRO A 556 2.79 -5.61 13.85
CA PRO A 556 2.80 -7.06 14.06
C PRO A 556 4.15 -7.59 14.56
N TYR A 557 5.28 -7.02 14.13
CA TYR A 557 6.61 -7.35 14.69
C TYR A 557 6.68 -7.01 16.18
N MET A 558 6.19 -5.84 16.58
CA MET A 558 6.17 -5.44 17.99
C MET A 558 5.27 -6.36 18.82
N ARG A 559 4.11 -6.75 18.30
CA ARG A 559 3.22 -7.73 18.96
C ARG A 559 3.92 -9.08 19.16
N ALA A 560 4.75 -9.51 18.21
CA ALA A 560 5.48 -10.78 18.31
C ALA A 560 6.69 -10.71 19.26
N MET A 561 7.30 -9.54 19.45
CA MET A 561 8.55 -9.40 20.21
C MET A 561 8.41 -8.83 21.62
N GLN A 562 7.38 -8.02 21.91
CA GLN A 562 7.34 -7.26 23.18
C GLN A 562 7.22 -8.10 24.45
N GLU A 563 6.68 -9.32 24.39
CA GLU A 563 6.59 -10.22 25.56
C GLU A 563 7.85 -11.08 25.74
N LYS A 564 8.86 -10.92 24.88
CA LYS A 564 10.08 -11.72 24.83
C LYS A 564 11.30 -10.93 25.30
N GLU A 565 12.44 -11.59 25.46
CA GLU A 565 13.71 -10.98 25.89
C GLU A 565 14.40 -10.23 24.73
N VAL A 566 13.76 -9.14 24.28
CA VAL A 566 14.24 -8.28 23.18
C VAL A 566 14.58 -6.89 23.69
N THR A 567 15.81 -6.44 23.42
CA THR A 567 16.30 -5.09 23.73
C THR A 567 16.54 -4.30 22.45
N PHE A 568 16.06 -3.05 22.39
CA PHE A 568 16.30 -2.14 21.28
C PHE A 568 17.35 -1.10 21.68
N THR A 569 18.50 -1.10 21.00
CA THR A 569 19.63 -0.22 21.25
C THR A 569 19.85 0.68 20.03
N VAL A 570 19.34 1.91 20.09
CA VAL A 570 19.50 2.93 19.02
C VAL A 570 20.70 3.84 19.28
N THR A 571 21.20 4.52 18.24
CA THR A 571 22.34 5.47 18.26
C THR A 571 23.72 4.87 18.61
N TYR A 572 23.87 3.56 18.43
CA TYR A 572 25.13 2.85 18.63
C TYR A 572 25.51 2.01 17.41
N ARG A 573 26.81 1.95 17.12
CA ARG A 573 27.37 1.19 16.00
C ARG A 573 28.08 -0.06 16.51
N LEU A 574 27.98 -1.17 15.79
CA LEU A 574 28.89 -2.29 15.97
C LEU A 574 30.17 -2.02 15.17
N ARG A 575 31.34 -1.98 15.83
CA ARG A 575 32.63 -1.68 15.16
C ARG A 575 33.43 -2.92 14.83
N ASP A 576 33.61 -3.78 15.83
CA ASP A 576 34.44 -4.97 15.73
C ASP A 576 33.75 -6.15 16.40
N VAL A 577 34.10 -7.34 15.94
CA VAL A 577 33.78 -8.59 16.61
C VAL A 577 35.07 -9.38 16.81
N VAL A 578 35.35 -9.80 18.05
CA VAL A 578 36.51 -10.62 18.36
C VAL A 578 36.10 -11.87 19.12
N ARG A 579 36.83 -12.97 18.93
CA ARG A 579 36.60 -14.22 19.67
C ARG A 579 37.15 -14.11 21.09
N GLU A 580 36.33 -14.38 22.09
CA GLU A 580 36.69 -14.41 23.51
C GLU A 580 36.25 -15.75 24.11
N GLY A 581 37.17 -16.73 24.13
CA GLY A 581 36.84 -18.10 24.52
C GLY A 581 35.89 -18.77 23.53
N ASP A 582 34.78 -19.30 24.03
CA ASP A 582 33.68 -19.90 23.26
C ASP A 582 32.66 -18.88 22.76
N LYS A 583 32.84 -17.59 23.06
CA LYS A 583 31.90 -16.51 22.76
C LYS A 583 32.50 -15.45 21.83
N LEU A 584 31.64 -14.52 21.43
CA LEU A 584 32.01 -13.33 20.68
C LEU A 584 31.91 -12.10 21.59
N LYS A 585 32.93 -11.24 21.52
CA LYS A 585 32.92 -9.91 22.08
C LYS A 585 32.69 -8.90 20.97
N ALA A 586 31.51 -8.29 20.97
CA ALA A 586 31.12 -7.20 20.08
C ALA A 586 31.54 -5.85 20.69
N LEU A 587 32.39 -5.09 20.01
CA LEU A 587 32.82 -3.76 20.43
C LEU A 587 31.88 -2.69 19.89
N VAL A 588 31.39 -1.82 20.76
CA VAL A 588 30.34 -0.85 20.45
C VAL A 588 30.94 0.54 20.26
N GLY A 589 30.62 1.19 19.15
CA GLY A 589 30.95 2.57 18.80
C GLY A 589 29.73 3.50 18.78
N SER A 590 29.95 4.76 18.39
CA SER A 590 28.88 5.74 18.19
C SER A 590 29.36 6.87 17.27
N ASP A 591 28.55 7.19 16.27
CA ASP A 591 28.79 8.27 15.30
C ASP A 591 28.72 9.66 15.99
N TYR A 592 28.19 9.75 17.20
CA TYR A 592 28.10 10.99 17.98
C TYR A 592 29.35 11.31 18.82
N LEU A 593 30.31 10.38 18.91
CA LEU A 593 31.47 10.48 19.80
C LEU A 593 32.80 10.19 19.08
N GLU A 594 32.86 10.35 17.75
CA GLU A 594 34.05 10.06 16.93
C GLU A 594 35.35 10.69 17.47
N SER A 595 35.28 11.89 18.06
CA SER A 595 36.45 12.62 18.60
C SER A 595 36.88 12.18 20.00
N ALA A 596 36.07 11.38 20.71
CA ALA A 596 36.30 11.00 22.11
C ALA A 596 37.05 9.66 22.27
N GLY A 597 37.45 9.00 21.18
CA GLY A 597 38.09 7.69 21.20
C GLY A 597 37.10 6.52 21.26
N HIS A 598 37.56 5.33 21.67
CA HIS A 598 36.70 4.15 21.81
C HIS A 598 35.73 4.30 22.98
N LEU A 599 34.45 4.01 22.75
CA LEU A 599 33.51 3.74 23.84
C LEU A 599 33.99 2.48 24.57
N ASP A 600 34.18 2.55 25.89
CA ASP A 600 34.47 1.38 26.73
C ASP A 600 33.18 0.57 26.97
N LYS A 601 32.56 0.15 25.86
CA LYS A 601 31.32 -0.63 25.83
C LYS A 601 31.51 -1.82 24.91
N SER A 602 31.14 -3.00 25.42
CA SER A 602 31.09 -4.23 24.63
C SER A 602 29.89 -5.07 25.02
N ARG A 603 29.59 -6.08 24.20
CA ARG A 603 28.64 -7.15 24.50
C ARG A 603 29.34 -8.50 24.37
N ILE A 604 29.04 -9.41 25.28
CA ILE A 604 29.47 -10.81 25.18
C ILE A 604 28.25 -11.62 24.73
N VAL A 605 28.31 -12.10 23.50
CA VAL A 605 27.20 -12.80 22.82
C VAL A 605 27.67 -14.12 22.25
N ASP A 606 26.72 -14.98 21.92
CA ASP A 606 27.01 -16.28 21.31
C ASP A 606 26.98 -16.19 19.78
N GLN A 607 26.32 -15.16 19.24
CA GLN A 607 26.18 -14.91 17.80
C GLN A 607 26.01 -13.41 17.51
N VAL A 608 26.54 -12.98 16.37
CA VAL A 608 26.32 -11.65 15.80
C VAL A 608 25.70 -11.82 14.41
N VAL A 609 24.61 -11.12 14.16
CA VAL A 609 23.89 -11.09 12.88
C VAL A 609 23.98 -9.69 12.30
N ILE A 610 24.31 -9.56 11.01
CA ILE A 610 24.42 -8.27 10.30
C ILE A 610 23.27 -8.12 9.31
N ASN A 611 22.67 -6.93 9.28
CA ASN A 611 21.78 -6.47 8.22
C ASN A 611 22.28 -5.11 7.67
N HIS A 612 22.85 -5.11 6.46
CA HIS A 612 23.40 -3.90 5.82
C HIS A 612 22.87 -3.69 4.38
N GLY A 613 21.89 -4.48 3.95
CA GLY A 613 21.39 -4.46 2.57
C GLY A 613 22.16 -5.40 1.65
N THR A 614 22.17 -5.10 0.35
CA THR A 614 22.73 -6.01 -0.68
C THR A 614 23.67 -5.33 -1.65
N ILE A 615 24.66 -6.08 -2.14
CA ILE A 615 25.55 -5.71 -3.24
C ILE A 615 25.08 -6.39 -4.54
N PRO A 616 25.02 -5.67 -5.67
CA PRO A 616 24.64 -6.25 -6.96
C PRO A 616 25.52 -7.42 -7.39
N MET A 617 24.91 -8.47 -7.95
CA MET A 617 25.64 -9.54 -8.64
C MET A 617 25.79 -9.21 -10.12
N ASP A 618 26.81 -8.42 -10.48
CA ASP A 618 26.93 -7.83 -11.82
C ASP A 618 28.12 -8.31 -12.67
N GLU A 619 28.84 -9.34 -12.24
CA GLU A 619 29.97 -9.94 -12.95
C GLU A 619 29.58 -10.36 -14.38
N LEU A 620 28.53 -11.19 -14.53
CA LEU A 620 28.04 -11.65 -15.84
C LEU A 620 27.66 -10.48 -16.77
N TYR A 621 27.12 -9.39 -16.22
CA TYR A 621 26.83 -8.20 -17.03
C TYR A 621 28.11 -7.61 -17.61
N PHE A 622 29.16 -7.46 -16.80
CA PHE A 622 30.43 -6.91 -17.27
C PHE A 622 31.15 -7.82 -18.26
N ASP A 623 30.99 -9.14 -18.13
CA ASP A 623 31.52 -10.11 -19.10
C ASP A 623 30.82 -10.03 -20.47
N LEU A 624 29.52 -9.72 -20.49
CA LEU A 624 28.72 -9.59 -21.72
C LEU A 624 28.80 -8.19 -22.34
N LYS A 625 29.13 -7.17 -21.55
CA LYS A 625 29.11 -5.76 -21.98
C LYS A 625 29.91 -5.48 -23.26
N PRO A 626 31.14 -6.01 -23.46
CA PRO A 626 31.92 -5.75 -24.68
C PRO A 626 31.24 -6.23 -25.96
N ASP A 627 30.40 -7.26 -25.88
CA ASP A 627 29.73 -7.89 -27.04
C ASP A 627 28.37 -7.25 -27.35
N SER A 628 27.91 -6.32 -26.51
CA SER A 628 26.60 -5.68 -26.66
C SER A 628 26.64 -4.46 -27.58
N THR A 629 25.57 -4.24 -28.34
CA THR A 629 25.46 -3.11 -29.28
C THR A 629 25.43 -1.76 -28.58
N ASN A 630 24.84 -1.69 -27.39
CA ASN A 630 24.72 -0.47 -26.59
C ASN A 630 25.85 -0.30 -25.55
N LEU A 631 26.77 -1.27 -25.42
CA LEU A 631 27.75 -1.32 -24.33
C LEU A 631 27.07 -1.17 -22.95
N GLY A 632 25.86 -1.70 -22.81
CA GLY A 632 25.03 -1.59 -21.61
C GLY A 632 24.50 -0.18 -21.30
N GLU A 633 24.61 0.79 -22.22
CA GLU A 633 24.04 2.13 -22.02
C GLU A 633 22.51 2.07 -21.93
N VAL A 634 21.99 2.82 -20.96
CA VAL A 634 20.57 3.14 -20.83
C VAL A 634 20.44 4.66 -20.90
N ASN A 635 19.75 5.16 -21.91
CA ASN A 635 19.42 6.57 -22.00
C ASN A 635 18.29 6.88 -21.02
N TYR A 636 18.64 7.59 -19.94
CA TYR A 636 17.67 7.92 -18.90
C TYR A 636 16.60 8.91 -19.34
N GLU A 637 16.86 9.81 -20.29
CA GLU A 637 15.82 10.71 -20.79
C GLU A 637 14.71 9.91 -21.49
N ASP A 638 15.11 8.97 -22.35
CA ASP A 638 14.18 8.07 -23.04
C ASP A 638 13.49 7.12 -22.05
N LEU A 639 14.23 6.55 -21.09
CA LEU A 639 13.67 5.62 -20.10
C LEU A 639 12.63 6.30 -19.19
N ILE A 640 12.89 7.54 -18.76
CA ILE A 640 11.96 8.34 -17.95
C ILE A 640 10.74 8.74 -18.77
N ALA A 641 10.93 9.09 -20.04
CA ALA A 641 9.84 9.42 -20.96
C ALA A 641 9.06 8.18 -21.44
N GLY A 642 9.46 6.96 -21.05
CA GLY A 642 8.84 5.71 -21.47
C GLY A 642 9.00 5.43 -22.97
N LYS A 643 10.15 5.84 -23.55
CA LYS A 643 10.54 5.63 -24.94
C LYS A 643 11.54 4.49 -25.07
N VAL A 644 11.56 3.89 -26.26
CA VAL A 644 12.46 2.79 -26.65
C VAL A 644 13.93 3.22 -26.56
N GLN A 645 14.77 2.29 -26.12
CA GLN A 645 16.23 2.46 -26.05
C GLN A 645 16.86 2.10 -27.40
N HIS A 646 17.47 3.10 -28.07
CA HIS A 646 18.00 2.99 -29.44
C HIS A 646 19.54 3.10 -29.54
N GLN A 647 20.22 3.11 -28.40
CA GLN A 647 21.65 3.40 -28.34
C GLN A 647 22.44 2.28 -29.03
N ILE A 648 23.33 2.68 -29.95
CA ILE A 648 24.29 1.78 -30.62
C ILE A 648 25.66 2.43 -30.47
N ASN A 649 26.42 1.93 -29.50
CA ASN A 649 27.76 2.39 -29.15
C ASN A 649 28.85 1.44 -29.66
N ASN A 650 28.47 0.21 -29.99
CA ASN A 650 29.31 -0.81 -30.60
C ASN A 650 28.56 -1.44 -31.79
N PRO A 651 28.82 -0.98 -33.03
CA PRO A 651 28.19 -1.55 -34.23
C PRO A 651 28.51 -3.02 -34.50
N ASN A 652 29.55 -3.57 -33.86
CA ASN A 652 29.94 -4.97 -33.99
C ASN A 652 29.35 -5.85 -32.87
N GLY A 653 28.53 -5.29 -31.97
CA GLY A 653 27.87 -6.07 -30.94
C GLY A 653 26.74 -6.93 -31.50
N ASP A 654 26.45 -8.04 -30.83
CA ASP A 654 25.49 -9.04 -31.30
C ASP A 654 24.08 -8.82 -30.73
N PHE A 655 23.95 -8.21 -29.55
CA PHE A 655 22.69 -8.03 -28.83
C PHE A 655 22.62 -6.71 -28.04
N GLN A 656 21.42 -6.26 -27.68
CA GLN A 656 21.27 -5.19 -26.68
C GLN A 656 21.39 -5.76 -25.26
N LEU A 657 22.09 -5.07 -24.37
CA LEU A 657 22.29 -5.51 -22.99
C LEU A 657 21.72 -4.52 -21.98
N PHE A 658 20.95 -5.02 -21.01
CA PHE A 658 20.37 -4.20 -19.94
C PHE A 658 20.56 -4.87 -18.58
N ARG A 659 20.67 -4.06 -17.53
CA ARG A 659 20.51 -4.50 -16.13
C ARG A 659 19.24 -3.92 -15.54
N ILE A 660 18.54 -4.69 -14.71
CA ILE A 660 17.33 -4.24 -14.01
C ILE A 660 17.32 -4.68 -12.55
N GLY A 661 16.50 -4.02 -11.73
CA GLY A 661 16.31 -4.39 -10.32
C GLY A 661 17.58 -4.25 -9.49
N ASP A 662 17.78 -5.18 -8.56
CA ASP A 662 18.89 -5.11 -7.60
C ASP A 662 20.26 -5.46 -8.22
N ALA A 663 20.27 -6.02 -9.45
CA ALA A 663 21.50 -6.16 -10.24
C ALA A 663 22.06 -4.81 -10.73
N VAL A 664 21.27 -3.73 -10.65
CA VAL A 664 21.72 -2.34 -10.88
C VAL A 664 22.14 -1.72 -9.55
N SER A 665 21.22 -1.73 -8.59
CA SER A 665 21.40 -1.20 -7.25
C SER A 665 20.26 -1.66 -6.36
N SER A 666 20.58 -2.00 -5.11
CA SER A 666 19.61 -2.40 -4.08
C SER A 666 18.54 -1.31 -3.92
N ARG A 667 17.29 -1.64 -4.25
CA ARG A 667 16.13 -0.76 -4.09
C ARG A 667 14.99 -1.50 -3.40
N ASN A 668 13.96 -1.89 -4.16
CA ASN A 668 12.84 -2.67 -3.63
C ASN A 668 12.16 -3.45 -4.76
N THR A 669 11.25 -4.36 -4.38
CA THR A 669 10.49 -5.19 -5.30
C THR A 669 9.73 -4.39 -6.36
N HIS A 670 9.12 -3.26 -6.00
CA HIS A 670 8.39 -2.42 -6.95
C HIS A 670 9.34 -1.81 -7.99
N ALA A 671 10.53 -1.37 -7.59
CA ALA A 671 11.52 -0.78 -8.48
C ALA A 671 12.02 -1.81 -9.51
N ALA A 672 12.26 -3.05 -9.09
CA ALA A 672 12.64 -4.14 -9.99
C ALA A 672 11.54 -4.46 -11.02
N ILE A 673 10.29 -4.55 -10.59
CA ILE A 673 9.14 -4.77 -11.48
C ILE A 673 8.93 -3.56 -12.41
N TYR A 674 9.10 -2.33 -11.91
CA TYR A 674 8.95 -1.12 -12.71
C TYR A 674 10.03 -0.98 -13.77
N ASP A 675 11.29 -1.29 -13.45
CA ASP A 675 12.37 -1.33 -14.44
C ASP A 675 12.06 -2.29 -15.58
N ALA A 676 11.61 -3.49 -15.25
CA ALA A 676 11.22 -4.48 -16.23
C ALA A 676 10.06 -3.97 -17.11
N LEU A 677 8.97 -3.50 -16.49
CA LEU A 677 7.80 -3.04 -17.24
C LEU A 677 8.15 -1.88 -18.18
N ARG A 678 8.84 -0.84 -17.69
CA ARG A 678 9.12 0.36 -18.49
C ARG A 678 10.13 0.12 -19.60
N LEU A 679 11.06 -0.82 -19.42
CA LEU A 679 12.02 -1.23 -20.44
C LEU A 679 11.38 -2.12 -21.50
N VAL A 680 10.63 -3.14 -21.06
CA VAL A 680 10.21 -4.25 -21.92
C VAL A 680 8.89 -3.97 -22.65
N LYS A 681 8.04 -3.07 -22.15
CA LYS A 681 6.74 -2.78 -22.78
C LYS A 681 6.83 -2.30 -24.23
N ASP A 682 8.00 -1.82 -24.67
CA ASP A 682 8.23 -1.31 -26.03
C ASP A 682 9.38 -2.04 -26.77
N LEU A 683 9.86 -3.19 -26.27
CA LEU A 683 10.96 -3.95 -26.90
C LEU A 683 10.65 -4.52 -28.28
#